data_AF-A0A815U7Y4-F1
#
_entry.id   AF-A0A815U7Y4-F1
#
_cell.length_a   1.000
_cell.length_b   1.000
_cell.length_c   1.000
_cell.angle_alpha   90.00
_cell.angle_beta   90.00
_cell.angle_gamma   90.00
#
_symmetry.space_group_name_H-M   'P 1'
#
loop_
_entity.id
_entity.type
_entity.pdbx_description
1 polymer ?
#
loop_
_entity_poly.entity_id
_entity_poly.type
_entity_poly.pdbx_seq_one_letter_code
_entity_poly.pdbx_strand_id
1 'polypeptide(L)'
;MILNKDFQQLNDILDKIFQLIPILNDHLNKKIEKKYSEIIQIILKHFEKISIGSKSILLKPNLTENDIESIENEFVLLKLAKEAKLFEKHIKNLNDIYDELNENLIKYVNEIILRIEEFLNKNSYYYFDSIQQLLYEFELIRTLPDMELKTNQNFYRIIGSIHTSIRKLQKVIEDIIDQLDFQSNTINIRPLLNLLSHLKKTEWIDRISPGFFDKIRSDIENKFIVQMENFESELKKLNLDLEYPENILLANEILLKIHLFEDFERYLPELRIYQERIIKNFCEVILKKLEAISKRYNLSEKGLDYLINELNEFKQIEINYNNLYPPINYLKQAGYSNINELNEKNQLNFQIKELQLIIQHYEQSILSKVSTHHSGRGRGRGRGRGRGRGSNKLKVGSEKNDFLKEKGYSNINIVKNKLEIYQNNLDKINQTSFDQHSINPQTIKDEYTQLTDKHESMLLKRIQFLNEHGFENYEVLQKKIQKKTNALNNYIEEKQQFYFHDELDGLFMNQILTYINHCKNLINNDIKQIANEINESLKKYFIEYGNFIEKEIERCFNSVINSDKVHSNNLRKYSYELISMEEYSLVFKYLNGRKKLDYYKKKFLYYYDSILIGIEQDKINENYEDYQKKLGIIQSLICLDEFFIKLSENNKFENLFRKSQSDFLKIPEQIYKIILDAISKQDFILINSKLSSIEIFSKSKFIFLIKSNLENILQLIIKHTKNYANSLNENIRYEQNKENFQKFIENLEKIQIILQQTNILNFIDKNIRISLENLFDDIEKILMKKILNILQSIENFFNQNNFLFIEKTMEYLINLLNELNDYYKFESIQEKINQLKTRISQLPNEILHKYDFIDLNKYINDSPKDVCELLKLVSSNGYSKYTQIYRQIIEKLRKIFSSEINHVKNKRSSNRSMKLTTIRDASYYLPDELQNIFQNDIQEINEIIRDEAHMLAVD
;
A
#
# COMPACT_ATOMS: atom_id res chain seq x y z
N MET A 1 -0.32 84.08 -68.26
CA MET A 1 -1.52 84.95 -68.45
C MET A 1 -1.21 86.45 -68.68
N ILE A 2 -0.30 87.08 -67.92
CA ILE A 2 0.10 88.50 -68.09
C ILE A 2 0.72 88.76 -69.48
N LEU A 3 1.65 87.89 -69.91
CA LEU A 3 2.29 87.94 -71.24
C LEU A 3 1.29 87.89 -72.42
N ASN A 4 0.17 87.18 -72.25
CA ASN A 4 -0.82 87.01 -73.31
C ASN A 4 -1.63 88.29 -73.56
N LYS A 5 -1.93 89.02 -72.47
CA LYS A 5 -2.61 90.32 -72.52
C LYS A 5 -1.71 91.42 -73.07
N ASP A 6 -0.43 91.40 -72.70
CA ASP A 6 0.56 92.35 -73.21
C ASP A 6 0.86 92.10 -74.69
N PHE A 7 0.92 90.84 -75.14
CA PHE A 7 1.08 90.50 -76.55
C PHE A 7 -0.14 90.91 -77.38
N GLN A 8 -1.37 90.67 -76.90
CA GLN A 8 -2.59 91.14 -77.56
C GLN A 8 -2.66 92.66 -77.66
N GLN A 9 -2.29 93.38 -76.59
CA GLN A 9 -2.21 94.85 -76.63
C GLN A 9 -1.13 95.34 -77.60
N LEU A 10 0.03 94.69 -77.65
CA LEU A 10 1.10 95.01 -78.59
C LEU A 10 0.66 94.71 -80.03
N ASN A 11 -0.06 93.61 -80.27
CA ASN A 11 -0.63 93.26 -81.55
C ASN A 11 -1.69 94.29 -81.97
N ASP A 12 -2.59 94.70 -81.08
CA ASP A 12 -3.60 95.75 -81.34
C ASP A 12 -2.96 97.12 -81.64
N ILE A 13 -1.88 97.48 -80.94
CA ILE A 13 -1.11 98.71 -81.19
C ILE A 13 -0.42 98.62 -82.56
N LEU A 14 0.21 97.49 -82.88
CA LEU A 14 0.88 97.29 -84.15
C LEU A 14 -0.10 97.18 -85.32
N ASP A 15 -1.28 96.57 -85.15
CA ASP A 15 -2.35 96.51 -86.15
C ASP A 15 -2.92 97.91 -86.40
N LYS A 16 -3.11 98.72 -85.35
CA LYS A 16 -3.48 100.13 -85.49
C LYS A 16 -2.40 100.91 -86.23
N ILE A 17 -1.13 100.72 -85.90
CA ILE A 17 -0.01 101.33 -86.63
C ILE A 17 -0.04 100.88 -88.10
N PHE A 18 -0.24 99.59 -88.38
CA PHE A 18 -0.30 99.03 -89.72
C PHE A 18 -1.48 99.56 -90.54
N GLN A 19 -2.65 99.73 -89.93
CA GLN A 19 -3.81 100.38 -90.54
C GLN A 19 -3.59 101.88 -90.77
N LEU A 20 -2.75 102.52 -89.96
CA LEU A 20 -2.36 103.92 -90.14
C LEU A 20 -1.24 104.10 -91.18
N ILE A 21 -0.47 103.06 -91.54
CA ILE A 21 0.62 103.13 -92.55
C ILE A 21 0.11 103.61 -93.91
N PRO A 22 -0.99 103.08 -94.50
CA PRO A 22 -1.56 103.58 -95.75
C PRO A 22 -1.96 105.07 -95.68
N ILE A 23 -2.41 105.54 -94.51
CA ILE A 23 -2.88 106.92 -94.27
C ILE A 23 -1.69 107.87 -94.06
N LEU A 24 -0.60 107.39 -93.45
CA LEU A 24 0.61 108.16 -93.16
C LEU A 24 1.66 108.10 -94.29
N ASN A 25 1.47 107.22 -95.28
CA ASN A 25 2.39 107.03 -96.40
C ASN A 25 2.59 108.31 -97.23
N ASP A 26 1.60 109.20 -97.31
CA ASP A 26 1.74 110.47 -98.03
C ASP A 26 2.66 111.49 -97.33
N HIS A 27 2.97 111.30 -96.03
CA HIS A 27 3.71 112.29 -95.23
C HIS A 27 5.04 111.81 -94.63
N LEU A 28 5.29 110.51 -94.47
CA LEU A 28 6.47 109.99 -93.75
C LEU A 28 7.23 108.86 -94.50
N ASN A 29 7.12 108.88 -95.83
CA ASN A 29 7.60 107.91 -96.82
C ASN A 29 8.99 107.30 -96.57
N LYS A 30 9.06 105.97 -96.44
CA LYS A 30 10.22 105.10 -96.13
C LYS A 30 10.68 105.03 -94.67
N LYS A 31 10.56 106.07 -93.85
CA LYS A 31 11.02 106.00 -92.44
C LYS A 31 10.12 105.13 -91.57
N ILE A 32 8.81 105.20 -91.76
CA ILE A 32 7.85 104.39 -90.99
C ILE A 32 7.89 102.92 -91.44
N GLU A 33 7.85 102.63 -92.75
CA GLU A 33 7.97 101.25 -93.24
C GLU A 33 9.28 100.59 -92.81
N LYS A 34 10.41 101.32 -92.86
CA LYS A 34 11.69 100.83 -92.37
C LYS A 34 11.64 100.55 -90.87
N LYS A 35 11.09 101.47 -90.05
CA LYS A 35 10.92 101.24 -88.61
C LYS A 35 9.94 100.12 -88.28
N TYR A 36 8.87 99.96 -89.04
CA TYR A 36 7.91 98.86 -88.89
C TYR A 36 8.56 97.51 -89.24
N SER A 37 9.30 97.43 -90.34
CA SER A 37 10.10 96.25 -90.70
C SER A 37 11.20 95.97 -89.68
N GLU A 38 11.84 96.99 -89.11
CA GLU A 38 12.82 96.85 -88.01
C GLU A 38 12.14 96.31 -86.75
N ILE A 39 10.96 96.81 -86.38
CA ILE A 39 10.17 96.32 -85.24
C ILE A 39 9.74 94.86 -85.45
N ILE A 40 9.22 94.51 -86.64
CA ILE A 40 8.88 93.12 -86.97
C ILE A 40 10.12 92.23 -86.92
N GLN A 41 11.26 92.66 -87.45
CA GLN A 41 12.51 91.90 -87.36
C GLN A 41 13.00 91.75 -85.92
N ILE A 42 12.81 92.75 -85.05
CA ILE A 42 13.11 92.66 -83.62
C ILE A 42 12.19 91.63 -82.95
N ILE A 43 10.91 91.63 -83.27
CA ILE A 43 9.92 90.68 -82.73
C ILE A 43 10.20 89.25 -83.25
N LEU A 44 10.50 89.07 -84.54
CA LEU A 44 10.91 87.78 -85.10
C LEU A 44 12.20 87.27 -84.46
N LYS A 45 13.22 88.13 -84.27
CA LYS A 45 14.43 87.77 -83.51
C LYS A 45 14.14 87.44 -82.04
N HIS A 46 13.10 88.03 -81.45
CA HIS A 46 12.66 87.68 -80.11
C HIS A 46 12.01 86.28 -80.10
N PHE A 47 11.20 85.94 -81.10
CA PHE A 47 10.65 84.60 -81.29
C PHE A 47 11.72 83.53 -81.61
N GLU A 48 12.74 83.86 -82.39
CA GLU A 48 13.92 83.00 -82.59
C GLU A 48 14.65 82.78 -81.26
N LYS A 49 14.84 83.83 -80.46
CA LYS A 49 15.42 83.71 -79.11
C LYS A 49 14.56 82.86 -78.17
N ILE A 50 13.24 82.95 -78.28
CA ILE A 50 12.31 82.09 -77.54
C ILE A 50 12.54 80.62 -77.91
N SER A 51 12.53 80.27 -79.21
CA SER A 51 12.80 78.89 -79.66
C SER A 51 14.18 78.36 -79.22
N ILE A 52 15.22 79.22 -79.26
CA ILE A 52 16.56 78.89 -78.75
C ILE A 52 16.55 78.71 -77.22
N GLY A 53 15.77 79.53 -76.51
CA GLY A 53 15.54 79.43 -75.07
C GLY A 53 14.90 78.10 -74.69
N SER A 54 13.80 77.72 -75.35
CA SER A 54 13.14 76.43 -75.16
C SER A 54 14.09 75.27 -75.44
N LYS A 55 14.94 75.36 -76.47
CA LYS A 55 15.95 74.35 -76.78
C LYS A 55 16.96 74.17 -75.64
N SER A 56 17.35 75.25 -74.96
CA SER A 56 18.24 75.16 -73.78
C SER A 56 17.56 74.50 -72.58
N ILE A 57 16.24 74.69 -72.42
CA ILE A 57 15.42 74.03 -71.40
C ILE A 57 15.31 72.53 -71.70
N LEU A 58 15.07 72.16 -72.97
CA LEU A 58 14.96 70.76 -73.43
C LEU A 58 16.29 69.98 -73.38
N LEU A 59 17.42 70.63 -73.16
CA LEU A 59 18.71 69.96 -72.92
C LEU A 59 18.91 69.56 -71.45
N LYS A 60 17.99 69.95 -70.55
CA LYS A 60 18.04 69.52 -69.15
C LYS A 60 17.80 68.01 -69.04
N PRO A 61 18.47 67.34 -68.08
CA PRO A 61 18.32 65.90 -67.91
C PRO A 61 16.88 65.49 -67.54
N ASN A 62 16.19 66.32 -66.76
CA ASN A 62 14.78 66.19 -66.35
C ASN A 62 14.11 67.57 -66.42
N LEU A 63 12.86 67.63 -66.86
CA LEU A 63 12.06 68.86 -66.88
C LEU A 63 11.24 69.04 -65.60
N THR A 64 11.16 70.27 -65.09
CA THR A 64 10.24 70.63 -64.00
C THR A 64 8.91 71.16 -64.55
N GLU A 65 7.86 71.20 -63.73
CA GLU A 65 6.59 71.83 -64.12
C GLU A 65 6.76 73.27 -64.57
N ASN A 66 7.63 74.04 -63.91
CA ASN A 66 7.95 75.42 -64.29
C ASN A 66 8.65 75.49 -65.67
N ASP A 67 9.50 74.51 -65.98
CA ASP A 67 10.15 74.42 -67.29
C ASP A 67 9.11 74.17 -68.38
N ILE A 68 8.13 73.31 -68.11
CA ILE A 68 7.06 72.99 -69.06
C ILE A 68 6.07 74.14 -69.18
N GLU A 69 5.71 74.81 -68.09
CA GLU A 69 4.87 76.02 -68.12
C GLU A 69 5.57 77.14 -68.92
N SER A 70 6.90 77.28 -68.81
CA SER A 70 7.68 78.21 -69.63
C SER A 70 7.57 77.86 -71.11
N ILE A 71 7.78 76.58 -71.46
CA ILE A 71 7.65 76.10 -72.85
C ILE A 71 6.20 76.25 -73.36
N GLU A 72 5.19 75.98 -72.54
CA GLU A 72 3.78 76.14 -72.88
C GLU A 72 3.44 77.60 -73.20
N ASN A 73 3.87 78.53 -72.35
CA ASN A 73 3.69 79.96 -72.59
C ASN A 73 4.37 80.40 -73.89
N GLU A 74 5.59 79.92 -74.15
CA GLU A 74 6.33 80.18 -75.39
C GLU A 74 5.60 79.60 -76.62
N PHE A 75 5.06 78.39 -76.49
CA PHE A 75 4.31 77.69 -77.54
C PHE A 75 2.99 78.40 -77.87
N VAL A 76 2.24 78.83 -76.84
CA VAL A 76 1.01 79.61 -76.98
C VAL A 76 1.28 80.97 -77.62
N LEU A 77 2.35 81.66 -77.22
CA LEU A 77 2.75 82.94 -77.81
C LEU A 77 3.11 82.80 -79.30
N LEU A 78 3.87 81.77 -79.68
CA LEU A 78 4.22 81.50 -81.08
C LEU A 78 2.99 81.12 -81.91
N LYS A 79 2.06 80.35 -81.34
CA LYS A 79 0.79 79.99 -82.01
C LYS A 79 -0.07 81.23 -82.27
N LEU A 80 -0.23 82.10 -81.26
CA LEU A 80 -0.96 83.36 -81.41
C LEU A 80 -0.28 84.31 -82.40
N ALA A 81 1.06 84.35 -82.45
CA ALA A 81 1.80 85.13 -83.43
C ALA A 81 1.61 84.61 -84.87
N LYS A 82 1.51 83.30 -85.06
CA LYS A 82 1.22 82.65 -86.34
C LYS A 82 -0.21 82.93 -86.83
N GLU A 83 -1.17 83.02 -85.90
CA GLU A 83 -2.57 83.32 -86.20
C GLU A 83 -2.85 84.82 -86.38
N ALA A 84 -1.93 85.70 -85.97
CA ALA A 84 -2.06 87.15 -86.08
C ALA A 84 -1.84 87.66 -87.52
N LYS A 85 -2.79 88.45 -88.02
CA LYS A 85 -2.74 89.08 -89.36
C LYS A 85 -1.51 89.96 -89.57
N LEU A 86 -0.98 90.55 -88.50
CA LEU A 86 0.20 91.42 -88.53
C LEU A 86 1.44 90.77 -89.16
N PHE A 87 1.58 89.44 -89.03
CA PHE A 87 2.74 88.70 -89.51
C PHE A 87 2.50 87.98 -90.84
N GLU A 88 1.42 88.27 -91.57
CA GLU A 88 1.03 87.53 -92.80
C GLU A 88 2.16 87.46 -93.85
N LYS A 89 2.94 88.54 -94.01
CA LYS A 89 4.11 88.61 -94.91
C LYS A 89 5.35 87.84 -94.40
N HIS A 90 5.35 87.41 -93.15
CA HIS A 90 6.44 86.70 -92.46
C HIS A 90 6.02 85.34 -91.89
N ILE A 91 4.82 84.85 -92.25
CA ILE A 91 4.27 83.55 -91.82
C ILE A 91 5.27 82.41 -92.07
N LYS A 92 6.01 82.44 -93.18
CA LYS A 92 6.99 81.39 -93.49
C LYS A 92 8.08 81.30 -92.41
N ASN A 93 8.65 82.43 -91.99
CA ASN A 93 9.66 82.47 -90.95
C ASN A 93 9.10 82.05 -89.57
N LEU A 94 7.86 82.43 -89.24
CA LEU A 94 7.20 82.01 -88.00
C LEU A 94 6.86 80.52 -88.00
N ASN A 95 6.44 79.97 -89.15
CA ASN A 95 6.25 78.54 -89.32
C ASN A 95 7.57 77.79 -89.13
N ASP A 96 8.67 78.26 -89.72
CA ASP A 96 9.98 77.65 -89.54
C ASP A 96 10.40 77.63 -88.05
N ILE A 97 10.17 78.73 -87.29
CA ILE A 97 10.46 78.81 -85.84
C ILE A 97 9.55 77.88 -85.03
N TYR A 98 8.26 77.83 -85.35
CA TYR A 98 7.27 76.99 -84.69
C TYR A 98 7.49 75.50 -84.97
N ASP A 99 7.83 75.16 -86.22
CA ASP A 99 8.13 73.81 -86.65
C ASP A 99 9.48 73.34 -86.06
N GLU A 100 10.49 74.22 -85.95
CA GLU A 100 11.74 73.93 -85.23
C GLU A 100 11.49 73.60 -83.75
N LEU A 101 10.64 74.38 -83.05
CA LEU A 101 10.27 74.10 -81.66
C LEU A 101 9.54 72.76 -81.53
N ASN A 102 8.57 72.48 -82.42
CA ASN A 102 7.89 71.20 -82.51
C ASN A 102 8.86 70.04 -82.73
N GLU A 103 9.80 70.16 -83.67
CA GLU A 103 10.80 69.13 -83.94
C GLU A 103 11.70 68.88 -82.71
N ASN A 104 12.07 69.92 -81.98
CA ASN A 104 12.87 69.78 -80.76
C ASN A 104 12.08 69.07 -79.64
N LEU A 105 10.80 69.38 -79.46
CA LEU A 105 9.92 68.68 -78.51
C LEU A 105 9.73 67.21 -78.91
N ILE A 106 9.55 66.91 -80.19
CA ILE A 106 9.45 65.54 -80.70
C ILE A 106 10.76 64.78 -80.47
N LYS A 107 11.92 65.41 -80.72
CA LYS A 107 13.24 64.81 -80.44
C LYS A 107 13.38 64.47 -78.96
N TYR A 108 12.99 65.36 -78.06
CA TYR A 108 13.03 65.13 -76.62
C TYR A 108 12.08 63.99 -76.19
N VAL A 109 10.85 63.96 -76.70
CA VAL A 109 9.91 62.85 -76.48
C VAL A 109 10.49 61.52 -76.97
N ASN A 110 11.11 61.50 -78.15
CA ASN A 110 11.78 60.29 -78.66
C ASN A 110 12.95 59.86 -77.77
N GLU A 111 13.68 60.81 -77.16
CA GLU A 111 14.73 60.50 -76.19
C GLU A 111 14.15 59.90 -74.89
N ILE A 112 13.05 60.46 -74.38
CA ILE A 112 12.31 59.88 -73.24
C ILE A 112 11.91 58.43 -73.56
N ILE A 113 11.34 58.20 -74.75
CA ILE A 113 10.91 56.87 -75.20
C ILE A 113 12.08 55.90 -75.21
N LEU A 114 13.22 56.29 -75.79
CA LEU A 114 14.42 55.44 -75.84
C LEU A 114 14.92 55.11 -74.43
N ARG A 115 14.96 56.09 -73.51
CA ARG A 115 15.36 55.86 -72.11
C ARG A 115 14.42 54.90 -71.39
N ILE A 116 13.11 55.03 -71.58
CA ILE A 116 12.12 54.11 -71.02
C ILE A 116 12.32 52.70 -71.60
N GLU A 117 12.46 52.56 -72.93
CA GLU A 117 12.69 51.27 -73.58
C GLU A 117 14.01 50.61 -73.12
N GLU A 118 15.08 51.38 -72.93
CA GLU A 118 16.33 50.90 -72.33
C GLU A 118 16.13 50.36 -70.91
N PHE A 119 15.40 51.09 -70.06
CA PHE A 119 15.10 50.65 -68.70
C PHE A 119 14.24 49.39 -68.68
N LEU A 120 13.27 49.26 -69.58
CA LEU A 120 12.43 48.06 -69.71
C LEU A 120 13.25 46.85 -70.22
N ASN A 121 14.20 47.06 -71.15
CA ASN A 121 15.01 45.99 -71.73
C ASN A 121 16.10 45.46 -70.79
N LYS A 122 16.58 46.27 -69.84
CA LYS A 122 17.53 45.83 -68.81
C LYS A 122 16.94 44.82 -67.81
N ASN A 123 15.64 44.49 -67.92
CA ASN A 123 14.91 43.55 -67.05
C ASN A 123 15.06 43.82 -65.55
N SER A 124 15.46 45.03 -65.16
CA SER A 124 15.73 45.39 -63.78
C SER A 124 14.57 46.20 -63.25
N TYR A 125 13.73 45.55 -62.45
CA TYR A 125 12.55 46.12 -61.78
C TYR A 125 12.86 47.31 -60.84
N TYR A 126 14.13 47.70 -60.74
CA TYR A 126 14.62 48.87 -60.00
C TYR A 126 14.31 50.20 -60.68
N TYR A 127 14.05 50.23 -61.99
CA TYR A 127 13.87 51.48 -62.74
C TYR A 127 12.42 51.98 -62.82
N PHE A 128 11.45 51.32 -62.16
CA PHE A 128 10.04 51.75 -62.25
C PHE A 128 9.80 53.18 -61.74
N ASP A 129 10.52 53.62 -60.71
CA ASP A 129 10.45 55.01 -60.23
C ASP A 129 10.98 56.00 -61.29
N SER A 130 12.06 55.64 -61.98
CA SER A 130 12.64 56.43 -63.08
C SER A 130 11.73 56.45 -64.32
N ILE A 131 11.08 55.32 -64.62
CA ILE A 131 10.08 55.22 -65.69
C ILE A 131 8.87 56.09 -65.39
N GLN A 132 8.39 56.10 -64.13
CA GLN A 132 7.29 56.97 -63.71
C GLN A 132 7.60 58.44 -63.98
N GLN A 133 8.79 58.90 -63.57
CA GLN A 133 9.20 60.28 -63.76
C GLN A 133 9.31 60.65 -65.24
N LEU A 134 9.95 59.81 -66.05
CA LEU A 134 10.06 60.03 -67.49
C LEU A 134 8.69 60.04 -68.19
N LEU A 135 7.78 59.17 -67.76
CA LEU A 135 6.43 59.13 -68.32
C LEU A 135 5.61 60.36 -67.91
N TYR A 136 5.80 60.88 -66.70
CA TYR A 136 5.20 62.15 -66.26
C TYR A 136 5.69 63.33 -67.12
N GLU A 137 6.99 63.41 -67.38
CA GLU A 137 7.56 64.42 -68.28
C GLU A 137 7.00 64.31 -69.70
N PHE A 138 6.84 63.08 -70.21
CA PHE A 138 6.19 62.84 -71.50
C PHE A 138 4.72 63.30 -71.48
N GLU A 139 3.96 62.96 -70.44
CA GLU A 139 2.57 63.37 -70.32
C GLU A 139 2.40 64.89 -70.33
N LEU A 140 3.25 65.62 -69.60
CA LEU A 140 3.24 67.08 -69.56
C LEU A 140 3.60 67.73 -70.92
N ILE A 141 4.53 67.14 -71.69
CA ILE A 141 4.83 67.61 -73.06
C ILE A 141 3.69 67.28 -74.01
N ARG A 142 3.05 66.12 -73.84
CA ARG A 142 1.93 65.65 -74.68
C ARG A 142 0.73 66.60 -74.58
N THR A 143 0.50 67.19 -73.41
CA THR A 143 -0.59 68.15 -73.19
C THR A 143 -0.39 69.50 -73.87
N LEU A 144 0.80 69.79 -74.41
CA LEU A 144 1.04 71.00 -75.20
C LEU A 144 0.21 71.00 -76.50
N PRO A 145 -0.21 72.17 -77.01
CA PRO A 145 -0.99 72.26 -78.24
C PRO A 145 -0.27 71.58 -79.43
N ASP A 146 -1.03 70.91 -80.31
CA ASP A 146 -0.55 70.18 -81.50
C ASP A 146 0.41 68.98 -81.23
N MET A 147 0.95 68.84 -80.02
CA MET A 147 1.85 67.73 -79.63
C MET A 147 1.09 66.43 -79.35
N GLU A 148 -0.14 66.51 -78.84
CA GLU A 148 -0.96 65.34 -78.54
C GLU A 148 -1.17 64.45 -79.78
N LEU A 149 -1.55 65.04 -80.92
CA LEU A 149 -1.76 64.31 -82.18
C LEU A 149 -0.48 63.64 -82.70
N LYS A 150 0.67 64.30 -82.50
CA LYS A 150 1.97 63.82 -82.99
C LYS A 150 2.58 62.73 -82.11
N THR A 151 2.19 62.66 -80.83
CA THR A 151 2.84 61.79 -79.84
C THR A 151 1.93 60.73 -79.24
N ASN A 152 0.61 60.80 -79.43
CA ASN A 152 -0.36 59.85 -78.86
C ASN A 152 -0.05 58.38 -79.18
N GLN A 153 0.27 58.07 -80.45
CA GLN A 153 0.56 56.70 -80.85
C GLN A 153 1.78 56.14 -80.08
N ASN A 154 2.81 56.97 -79.90
CA ASN A 154 3.99 56.59 -79.13
C ASN A 154 3.64 56.42 -77.65
N PHE A 155 2.90 57.36 -77.06
CA PHE A 155 2.50 57.30 -75.65
C PHE A 155 1.81 55.97 -75.30
N TYR A 156 0.78 55.58 -76.07
CA TYR A 156 0.10 54.29 -75.85
C TYR A 156 0.99 53.08 -76.13
N ARG A 157 1.93 53.17 -77.09
CA ARG A 157 2.91 52.10 -77.34
C ARG A 157 3.81 51.89 -76.12
N ILE A 158 4.30 52.97 -75.51
CA ILE A 158 5.17 52.90 -74.33
C ILE A 158 4.40 52.36 -73.12
N ILE A 159 3.15 52.79 -72.91
CA ILE A 159 2.28 52.21 -71.88
C ILE A 159 2.10 50.70 -72.10
N GLY A 160 1.88 50.26 -73.35
CA GLY A 160 1.81 48.83 -73.68
C GLY A 160 3.09 48.06 -73.35
N SER A 161 4.26 48.65 -73.60
CA SER A 161 5.56 48.09 -73.20
C SER A 161 5.72 48.00 -71.68
N ILE A 162 5.29 49.03 -70.94
CA ILE A 162 5.28 49.04 -69.47
C ILE A 162 4.37 47.94 -68.94
N HIS A 163 3.13 47.85 -69.43
CA HIS A 163 2.20 46.78 -69.07
C HIS A 163 2.79 45.38 -69.30
N THR A 164 3.50 45.18 -70.41
CA THR A 164 4.16 43.91 -70.73
C THR A 164 5.24 43.57 -69.71
N SER A 165 6.05 44.54 -69.29
CA SER A 165 7.07 44.34 -68.27
C SER A 165 6.49 44.09 -66.87
N ILE A 166 5.39 44.76 -66.51
CA ILE A 166 4.68 44.50 -65.25
C ILE A 166 4.07 43.09 -65.25
N ARG A 167 3.50 42.63 -66.38
CA ARG A 167 3.01 41.23 -66.51
C ARG A 167 4.13 40.20 -66.44
N LYS A 168 5.34 40.51 -66.93
CA LYS A 168 6.51 39.64 -66.74
C LYS A 168 6.89 39.55 -65.26
N LEU A 169 6.85 40.67 -64.53
CA LEU A 169 7.06 40.69 -63.08
C LEU A 169 6.00 39.87 -62.34
N GLN A 170 4.72 40.05 -62.69
CA GLN A 170 3.61 39.24 -62.17
C GLN A 170 3.90 37.75 -62.34
N LYS A 171 4.24 37.32 -63.56
CA LYS A 171 4.53 35.91 -63.85
C LYS A 171 5.70 35.37 -63.04
N VAL A 172 6.77 36.15 -62.85
CA VAL A 172 7.91 35.75 -62.01
C VAL A 172 7.49 35.60 -60.55
N ILE A 173 6.63 36.48 -60.05
CA ILE A 173 6.06 36.38 -58.70
C ILE A 173 5.22 35.10 -58.58
N GLU A 174 4.31 34.86 -59.52
CA GLU A 174 3.46 33.66 -59.57
C GLU A 174 4.27 32.36 -59.64
N ASP A 175 5.32 32.32 -60.48
CA ASP A 175 6.21 31.16 -60.61
C ASP A 175 6.96 30.87 -59.30
N ILE A 176 7.38 31.92 -58.57
CA ILE A 176 8.02 31.75 -57.25
C ILE A 176 7.00 31.30 -56.20
N ILE A 177 5.75 31.80 -56.25
CA ILE A 177 4.67 31.34 -55.36
C ILE A 177 4.36 29.86 -55.60
N ASP A 178 4.32 29.41 -56.85
CA ASP A 178 4.15 27.98 -57.20
C ASP A 178 5.33 27.12 -56.74
N GLN A 179 6.52 27.69 -56.65
CA GLN A 179 7.72 27.02 -56.13
C GLN A 179 7.81 27.03 -54.60
N LEU A 180 6.86 27.63 -53.88
CA LEU A 180 6.78 27.50 -52.42
C LEU A 180 6.41 26.08 -51.96
N ASP A 181 6.23 25.15 -52.91
CA ASP A 181 5.90 23.73 -52.69
C ASP A 181 7.08 22.83 -52.22
N PHE A 182 6.92 22.35 -50.98
CA PHE A 182 7.09 20.98 -50.45
C PHE A 182 8.40 20.23 -50.18
N GLN A 183 9.63 20.74 -50.37
CA GLN A 183 10.82 19.90 -50.03
C GLN A 183 11.94 20.51 -49.19
N SER A 184 11.98 21.83 -48.97
CA SER A 184 13.05 22.46 -48.18
C SER A 184 12.54 23.00 -46.84
N ASN A 185 13.23 22.64 -45.76
CA ASN A 185 12.96 23.16 -44.40
C ASN A 185 13.31 24.66 -44.25
N THR A 186 13.73 25.34 -45.32
CA THR A 186 14.09 26.76 -45.33
C THR A 186 13.62 27.40 -46.62
N ILE A 187 12.42 27.99 -46.57
CA ILE A 187 11.92 28.85 -47.64
C ILE A 187 12.58 30.22 -47.48
N ASN A 188 13.43 30.61 -48.43
CA ASN A 188 13.96 31.97 -48.47
C ASN A 188 12.93 32.90 -49.12
N ILE A 189 12.13 33.59 -48.31
CA ILE A 189 11.07 34.51 -48.75
C ILE A 189 11.58 35.88 -49.22
N ARG A 190 12.86 36.20 -48.96
CA ARG A 190 13.46 37.52 -49.25
C ARG A 190 13.41 37.92 -50.73
N PRO A 191 13.65 37.02 -51.71
CA PRO A 191 13.48 37.34 -53.13
C PRO A 191 12.04 37.73 -53.48
N LEU A 192 11.06 37.01 -52.91
CA LEU A 192 9.64 37.27 -53.16
C LEU A 192 9.20 38.61 -52.55
N LEU A 193 9.63 38.93 -51.32
CA LEU A 193 9.40 40.24 -50.69
C LEU A 193 9.98 41.38 -51.52
N ASN A 194 11.19 41.22 -52.05
CA ASN A 194 11.80 42.22 -52.92
C ASN A 194 10.98 42.42 -54.20
N LEU A 195 10.54 41.34 -54.85
CA LEU A 195 9.73 41.42 -56.08
C LEU A 195 8.35 42.06 -55.84
N LEU A 196 7.68 41.73 -54.73
CA LEU A 196 6.43 42.39 -54.33
C LEU A 196 6.65 43.88 -54.04
N SER A 197 7.79 44.25 -53.45
CA SER A 197 8.14 45.66 -53.25
C SER A 197 8.31 46.41 -54.57
N HIS A 198 8.92 45.76 -55.58
CA HIS A 198 9.04 46.31 -56.93
C HIS A 198 7.70 46.42 -57.62
N LEU A 199 6.83 45.42 -57.46
CA LEU A 199 5.48 45.47 -58.01
C LEU A 199 4.69 46.64 -57.40
N LYS A 200 4.74 46.83 -56.07
CA LYS A 200 4.07 47.95 -55.40
C LYS A 200 4.52 49.32 -55.93
N LYS A 201 5.80 49.46 -56.33
CA LYS A 201 6.29 50.68 -56.98
C LYS A 201 5.66 50.96 -58.35
N THR A 202 4.92 50.03 -58.93
CA THR A 202 4.21 50.22 -60.21
C THR A 202 2.76 50.67 -60.05
N GLU A 203 2.26 50.82 -58.81
CA GLU A 203 0.89 51.24 -58.50
C GLU A 203 0.48 52.56 -59.17
N TRP A 204 1.44 53.45 -59.44
CA TRP A 204 1.19 54.69 -60.18
C TRP A 204 0.60 54.49 -61.58
N ILE A 205 0.77 53.31 -62.20
CA ILE A 205 0.26 53.01 -63.54
C ILE A 205 -1.27 53.10 -63.60
N ASP A 206 -1.97 52.86 -62.49
CA ASP A 206 -3.43 52.95 -62.44
C ASP A 206 -3.95 54.38 -62.57
N ARG A 207 -3.10 55.40 -62.37
CA ARG A 207 -3.45 56.79 -62.69
C ARG A 207 -3.63 57.01 -64.19
N ILE A 208 -2.95 56.19 -65.00
CA ILE A 208 -2.88 56.30 -66.47
C ILE A 208 -3.76 55.24 -67.13
N SER A 209 -3.78 54.03 -66.58
CA SER A 209 -4.60 52.91 -67.02
C SER A 209 -5.39 52.32 -65.85
N PRO A 210 -6.52 52.96 -65.44
CA PRO A 210 -7.28 52.57 -64.26
C PRO A 210 -7.64 51.07 -64.22
N GLY A 211 -7.34 50.42 -63.09
CA GLY A 211 -7.67 49.02 -62.82
C GLY A 211 -6.70 47.99 -63.38
N PHE A 212 -5.59 48.40 -64.00
CA PHE A 212 -4.58 47.47 -64.50
C PHE A 212 -3.76 46.85 -63.37
N PHE A 213 -3.24 47.67 -62.46
CA PHE A 213 -2.48 47.22 -61.30
C PHE A 213 -3.39 46.52 -60.28
N ASP A 214 -4.59 47.05 -60.02
CA ASP A 214 -5.59 46.35 -59.18
C ASP A 214 -5.85 44.91 -59.66
N LYS A 215 -5.94 44.69 -60.98
CA LYS A 215 -6.10 43.35 -61.56
C LYS A 215 -4.88 42.46 -61.28
N ILE A 216 -3.67 42.97 -61.50
CA ILE A 216 -2.43 42.20 -61.25
C ILE A 216 -2.29 41.87 -59.76
N ARG A 217 -2.59 42.83 -58.89
CA ARG A 217 -2.60 42.64 -57.44
C ARG A 217 -3.60 41.55 -57.07
N SER A 218 -4.82 41.59 -57.60
CA SER A 218 -5.85 40.57 -57.36
C SER A 218 -5.44 39.18 -57.86
N ASP A 219 -4.79 39.07 -59.02
CA ASP A 219 -4.31 37.79 -59.55
C ASP A 219 -3.26 37.17 -58.62
N ILE A 220 -2.31 37.98 -58.13
CA ILE A 220 -1.27 37.55 -57.18
C ILE A 220 -1.87 37.21 -55.82
N GLU A 221 -2.81 38.02 -55.33
CA GLU A 221 -3.56 37.76 -54.09
C GLU A 221 -4.27 36.42 -54.15
N ASN A 222 -5.03 36.16 -55.22
CA ASN A 222 -5.70 34.89 -55.44
C ASN A 222 -4.71 33.72 -55.47
N LYS A 223 -3.52 33.92 -56.04
CA LYS A 223 -2.46 32.91 -56.05
C LYS A 223 -1.95 32.58 -54.64
N PHE A 224 -1.74 33.58 -53.80
CA PHE A 224 -1.38 33.37 -52.39
C PHE A 224 -2.52 32.70 -51.60
N ILE A 225 -3.77 33.10 -51.84
CA ILE A 225 -4.95 32.50 -51.20
C ILE A 225 -5.05 31.01 -51.55
N VAL A 226 -4.94 30.66 -52.84
CA VAL A 226 -4.97 29.25 -53.28
C VAL A 226 -3.88 28.43 -52.59
N GLN A 227 -2.67 29.00 -52.42
CA GLN A 227 -1.62 28.30 -51.68
C GLN A 227 -1.89 28.17 -50.17
N MET A 228 -2.46 29.18 -49.53
CA MET A 228 -2.93 29.04 -48.14
C MET A 228 -4.04 27.99 -48.01
N GLU A 229 -4.96 27.91 -48.96
CA GLU A 229 -6.01 26.89 -49.00
C GLU A 229 -5.44 25.47 -49.20
N ASN A 230 -4.37 25.34 -49.98
CA ASN A 230 -3.63 24.07 -50.09
C ASN A 230 -3.04 23.66 -48.74
N PHE A 231 -2.36 24.56 -48.02
CA PHE A 231 -1.86 24.28 -46.68
C PHE A 231 -2.97 23.96 -45.68
N GLU A 232 -4.10 24.66 -45.74
CA GLU A 232 -5.28 24.35 -44.91
C GLU A 232 -5.85 22.96 -45.23
N SER A 233 -5.90 22.58 -46.51
CA SER A 233 -6.34 21.26 -46.96
C SER A 233 -5.43 20.15 -46.43
N GLU A 234 -4.11 20.36 -46.46
CA GLU A 234 -3.15 19.42 -45.88
C GLU A 234 -3.30 19.30 -44.37
N LEU A 235 -3.42 20.42 -43.66
CA LEU A 235 -3.71 20.44 -42.23
C LEU A 235 -4.98 19.66 -41.89
N LYS A 236 -6.03 19.78 -42.71
CA LYS A 236 -7.30 19.03 -42.54
C LYS A 236 -7.17 17.53 -42.85
N LYS A 237 -6.23 17.12 -43.69
CA LYS A 237 -5.95 15.70 -43.99
C LYS A 237 -5.15 15.03 -42.88
N LEU A 238 -4.38 15.79 -42.11
CA LEU A 238 -3.64 15.25 -40.97
C LEU A 238 -4.61 14.79 -39.87
N ASN A 239 -4.47 13.53 -39.46
CA ASN A 239 -5.19 13.05 -38.29
C ASN A 239 -4.46 13.51 -37.02
N LEU A 240 -4.99 14.51 -36.34
CA LEU A 240 -4.44 15.06 -35.09
C LEU A 240 -4.95 14.31 -33.84
N ASP A 241 -5.35 13.05 -33.99
CA ASP A 241 -5.71 12.17 -32.89
C ASP A 241 -4.48 11.66 -32.11
N LEU A 242 -4.74 11.15 -30.91
CA LEU A 242 -3.71 10.62 -30.00
C LEU A 242 -2.96 9.41 -30.56
N GLU A 243 -3.55 8.72 -31.55
CA GLU A 243 -2.94 7.56 -32.21
C GLU A 243 -1.72 7.95 -33.07
N TYR A 244 -1.65 9.21 -33.53
CA TYR A 244 -0.62 9.71 -34.43
C TYR A 244 0.01 11.02 -33.91
N PRO A 245 0.67 10.99 -32.73
CA PRO A 245 1.22 12.20 -32.11
C PRO A 245 2.27 12.92 -32.96
N GLU A 246 2.94 12.21 -33.87
CA GLU A 246 3.87 12.77 -34.85
C GLU A 246 3.22 13.77 -35.83
N ASN A 247 1.92 13.63 -36.09
CA ASN A 247 1.19 14.55 -36.98
C ASN A 247 1.12 15.97 -36.40
N ILE A 248 1.30 16.16 -35.08
CA ILE A 248 1.42 17.49 -34.47
C ILE A 248 2.65 18.21 -35.00
N LEU A 249 3.78 17.52 -35.20
CA LEU A 249 4.99 18.13 -35.72
C LEU A 249 4.82 18.55 -37.17
N LEU A 250 4.24 17.67 -37.99
CA LEU A 250 3.92 17.99 -39.39
C LEU A 250 2.96 19.18 -39.49
N ALA A 251 1.93 19.21 -38.63
CA ALA A 251 1.02 20.35 -38.57
C ALA A 251 1.73 21.64 -38.12
N ASN A 252 2.66 21.56 -37.18
CA ASN A 252 3.48 22.71 -36.76
C ASN A 252 4.37 23.24 -37.89
N GLU A 253 4.94 22.35 -38.70
CA GLU A 253 5.74 22.71 -39.87
C GLU A 253 4.88 23.44 -40.92
N ILE A 254 3.66 22.96 -41.17
CA ILE A 254 2.70 23.65 -42.05
C ILE A 254 2.34 25.03 -41.48
N LEU A 255 2.11 25.14 -40.17
CA LEU A 255 1.82 26.43 -39.52
C LEU A 255 3.01 27.38 -39.54
N LEU A 256 4.24 26.90 -39.41
CA LEU A 256 5.45 27.70 -39.59
C LEU A 256 5.48 28.30 -40.99
N LYS A 257 5.16 27.51 -42.02
CA LYS A 257 5.06 28.01 -43.41
C LYS A 257 3.98 29.07 -43.55
N ILE A 258 2.80 28.87 -42.96
CA ILE A 258 1.71 29.85 -42.94
C ILE A 258 2.13 31.14 -42.19
N HIS A 259 2.92 31.03 -41.12
CA HIS A 259 3.46 32.18 -40.41
C HIS A 259 4.40 33.03 -41.27
N LEU A 260 5.15 32.43 -42.20
CA LEU A 260 6.01 33.18 -43.13
C LEU A 260 5.20 34.15 -44.02
N PHE A 261 3.89 33.96 -44.16
CA PHE A 261 3.04 34.87 -44.93
C PHE A 261 2.74 36.17 -44.20
N GLU A 262 3.00 36.26 -42.89
CA GLU A 262 2.88 37.49 -42.09
C GLU A 262 3.72 38.62 -42.70
N ASP A 263 4.90 38.29 -43.22
CA ASP A 263 5.79 39.27 -43.88
C ASP A 263 5.18 39.84 -45.18
N PHE A 264 4.27 39.12 -45.84
CA PHE A 264 3.58 39.57 -47.06
C PHE A 264 2.38 40.48 -46.77
N GLU A 265 1.87 40.53 -45.53
CA GLU A 265 0.69 41.34 -45.17
C GLU A 265 0.87 42.84 -45.43
N ARG A 266 2.11 43.34 -45.44
CA ARG A 266 2.43 44.73 -45.79
C ARG A 266 2.13 45.08 -47.26
N TYR A 267 2.02 44.07 -48.11
CA TYR A 267 1.72 44.17 -49.53
C TYR A 267 0.30 43.66 -49.84
N LEU A 268 -0.16 42.65 -49.10
CA LEU A 268 -1.46 41.98 -49.26
C LEU A 268 -2.13 41.77 -47.89
N PRO A 269 -2.76 42.82 -47.30
CA PRO A 269 -3.35 42.75 -45.96
C PRO A 269 -4.48 41.72 -45.83
N GLU A 270 -5.12 41.34 -46.93
CA GLU A 270 -6.21 40.36 -46.99
C GLU A 270 -5.77 38.96 -46.50
N LEU A 271 -4.47 38.63 -46.62
CA LEU A 271 -3.89 37.35 -46.19
C LEU A 271 -4.01 37.11 -44.68
N ARG A 272 -4.03 38.19 -43.89
CA ARG A 272 -4.10 38.12 -42.43
C ARG A 272 -5.34 37.38 -41.94
N ILE A 273 -6.49 37.63 -42.58
CA ILE A 273 -7.77 37.00 -42.21
C ILE A 273 -7.71 35.48 -42.40
N TYR A 274 -7.09 35.03 -43.50
CA TYR A 274 -6.90 33.61 -43.79
C TYR A 274 -5.92 32.96 -42.82
N GLN A 275 -4.80 33.63 -42.53
CA GLN A 275 -3.81 33.17 -41.57
C GLN A 275 -4.42 32.99 -40.16
N GLU A 276 -5.07 34.03 -39.63
CA GLU A 276 -5.70 34.00 -38.31
C GLU A 276 -6.77 32.89 -38.24
N ARG A 277 -7.54 32.68 -39.30
CA ARG A 277 -8.55 31.61 -39.38
C ARG A 277 -7.92 30.22 -39.27
N ILE A 278 -6.87 29.93 -40.05
CA ILE A 278 -6.23 28.61 -40.07
C ILE A 278 -5.55 28.31 -38.72
N ILE A 279 -4.81 29.28 -38.18
CA ILE A 279 -4.16 29.16 -36.87
C ILE A 279 -5.19 28.91 -35.78
N LYS A 280 -6.29 29.69 -35.76
CA LYS A 280 -7.36 29.53 -34.77
C LYS A 280 -8.00 28.14 -34.83
N ASN A 281 -8.34 27.66 -36.03
CA ASN A 281 -8.94 26.33 -36.21
C ASN A 281 -8.02 25.23 -35.70
N PHE A 282 -6.72 25.30 -36.01
CA PHE A 282 -5.74 24.35 -35.50
C PHE A 282 -5.66 24.38 -33.96
N CYS A 283 -5.58 25.58 -33.38
CA CYS A 283 -5.49 25.73 -31.93
C CYS A 283 -6.72 25.16 -31.23
N GLU A 284 -7.93 25.42 -31.73
CA GLU A 284 -9.17 24.88 -31.16
C GLU A 284 -9.21 23.35 -31.18
N VAL A 285 -8.71 22.70 -32.22
CA VAL A 285 -8.64 21.24 -32.31
C VAL A 285 -7.71 20.67 -31.25
N ILE A 286 -6.50 21.21 -31.13
CA ILE A 286 -5.52 20.76 -30.13
C ILE A 286 -6.05 21.01 -28.71
N LEU A 287 -6.62 22.18 -28.44
CA LEU A 287 -7.17 22.52 -27.13
C LEU A 287 -8.30 21.56 -26.73
N LYS A 288 -9.24 21.23 -27.63
CA LYS A 288 -10.29 20.24 -27.36
C LYS A 288 -9.72 18.86 -27.02
N LYS A 289 -8.63 18.44 -27.67
CA LYS A 289 -7.95 17.17 -27.35
C LYS A 289 -7.28 17.21 -25.99
N LEU A 290 -6.57 18.29 -25.67
CA LEU A 290 -5.96 18.50 -24.35
C LEU A 290 -7.01 18.53 -23.23
N GLU A 291 -8.14 19.20 -23.44
CA GLU A 291 -9.26 19.20 -22.49
C GLU A 291 -9.87 17.80 -22.30
N ALA A 292 -10.03 17.03 -23.38
CA ALA A 292 -10.51 15.66 -23.31
C ALA A 292 -9.56 14.76 -22.50
N ILE A 293 -8.24 14.90 -22.68
CA ILE A 293 -7.21 14.21 -21.87
C ILE A 293 -7.35 14.62 -20.40
N SER A 294 -7.42 15.93 -20.13
CA SER A 294 -7.57 16.46 -18.78
C SER A 294 -8.80 15.90 -18.07
N LYS A 295 -9.95 15.84 -18.77
CA LYS A 295 -11.21 15.30 -18.24
C LYS A 295 -11.16 13.79 -18.02
N ARG A 296 -10.63 13.01 -18.98
CA ARG A 296 -10.58 11.54 -18.93
C ARG A 296 -9.81 11.04 -17.71
N TYR A 297 -8.72 11.71 -17.36
CA TYR A 297 -7.86 11.34 -16.23
C TYR A 297 -8.10 12.20 -14.99
N ASN A 298 -9.18 13.00 -14.99
CA ASN A 298 -9.57 13.89 -13.91
C ASN A 298 -8.40 14.77 -13.39
N LEU A 299 -7.60 15.30 -14.33
CA LEU A 299 -6.36 16.03 -14.06
C LEU A 299 -6.58 17.50 -13.71
N SER A 300 -7.79 18.02 -13.96
CA SER A 300 -8.09 19.42 -13.73
C SER A 300 -8.18 19.72 -12.23
N GLU A 301 -7.19 20.44 -11.70
CA GLU A 301 -7.23 21.01 -10.34
C GLU A 301 -8.07 22.31 -10.27
N LYS A 302 -8.65 22.77 -11.40
CA LYS A 302 -9.39 24.05 -11.51
C LYS A 302 -10.49 24.25 -10.46
N GLY A 303 -11.17 23.19 -10.01
CA GLY A 303 -12.16 23.28 -8.92
C GLY A 303 -11.53 23.44 -7.53
N LEU A 304 -10.38 22.82 -7.29
CA LEU A 304 -9.64 22.88 -6.03
C LEU A 304 -8.97 24.25 -5.86
N ASP A 305 -8.30 24.76 -6.89
CA ASP A 305 -7.64 26.06 -6.83
C ASP A 305 -8.65 27.19 -6.68
N TYR A 306 -9.80 27.09 -7.34
CA TYR A 306 -10.91 28.02 -7.14
C TYR A 306 -11.46 27.96 -5.71
N LEU A 307 -11.67 26.76 -5.15
CA LEU A 307 -12.13 26.58 -3.77
C LEU A 307 -11.09 27.06 -2.74
N ILE A 308 -9.80 26.84 -2.99
CA ILE A 308 -8.69 27.30 -2.13
C ILE A 308 -8.58 28.82 -2.20
N ASN A 309 -8.64 29.41 -3.40
CA ASN A 309 -8.57 30.87 -3.57
C ASN A 309 -9.77 31.58 -2.95
N GLU A 310 -11.01 31.11 -3.20
CA GLU A 310 -12.20 31.67 -2.54
C GLU A 310 -12.14 31.52 -1.01
N LEU A 311 -11.66 30.37 -0.51
CA LEU A 311 -11.53 30.14 0.93
C LEU A 311 -10.46 31.06 1.55
N ASN A 312 -9.36 31.30 0.84
CA ASN A 312 -8.32 32.24 1.26
C ASN A 312 -8.84 33.69 1.22
N GLU A 313 -9.61 34.08 0.20
CA GLU A 313 -10.27 35.38 0.13
C GLU A 313 -11.25 35.57 1.30
N PHE A 314 -12.10 34.58 1.59
CA PHE A 314 -13.03 34.65 2.72
C PHE A 314 -12.31 34.72 4.07
N LYS A 315 -11.23 33.95 4.25
CA LYS A 315 -10.36 34.04 5.44
C LYS A 315 -9.69 35.40 5.55
N GLN A 316 -9.28 36.00 4.43
CA GLN A 316 -8.69 37.33 4.42
C GLN A 316 -9.70 38.41 4.78
N ILE A 317 -10.94 38.30 4.30
CA ILE A 317 -12.07 39.16 4.69
C ILE A 317 -12.38 38.97 6.18
N GLU A 318 -12.33 37.76 6.71
CA GLU A 318 -12.49 37.48 8.14
C GLU A 318 -11.36 38.11 8.98
N ILE A 319 -10.10 37.98 8.54
CA ILE A 319 -8.94 38.59 9.21
C ILE A 319 -9.10 40.12 9.22
N ASN A 320 -9.44 40.73 8.07
CA ASN A 320 -9.62 42.17 7.94
C ASN A 320 -10.83 42.67 8.76
N TYR A 321 -11.94 41.93 8.77
CA TYR A 321 -13.10 42.23 9.61
C TYR A 321 -12.76 42.18 11.11
N ASN A 322 -11.95 41.21 11.53
CA ASN A 322 -11.48 41.09 12.91
C ASN A 322 -10.48 42.20 13.28
N ASN A 323 -9.67 42.66 12.32
CA ASN A 323 -8.74 43.78 12.49
C ASN A 323 -9.46 45.15 12.60
N LEU A 324 -10.73 45.25 12.16
CA LEU A 324 -11.57 46.44 12.34
C LEU A 324 -12.17 46.56 13.76
N TYR A 325 -11.81 45.66 14.68
CA TYR A 325 -12.21 45.71 16.08
C TYR A 325 -10.98 45.97 16.99
N PRO A 326 -10.63 47.25 17.24
CA PRO A 326 -9.57 47.68 18.15
C PRO A 326 -9.45 46.94 19.48
N PRO A 327 -10.53 46.51 20.18
CA PRO A 327 -10.40 45.71 21.40
C PRO A 327 -9.80 44.32 21.14
N ILE A 328 -10.07 43.67 20.00
CA ILE A 328 -9.46 42.38 19.62
C ILE A 328 -7.99 42.59 19.20
N ASN A 329 -7.67 43.68 18.50
CA ASN A 329 -6.27 44.01 18.20
C ASN A 329 -5.47 44.31 19.47
N TYR A 330 -6.05 45.03 20.43
CA TYR A 330 -5.45 45.30 21.73
C TYR A 330 -5.22 43.99 22.52
N LEU A 331 -6.20 43.06 22.54
CA LEU A 331 -6.02 41.72 23.11
C LEU A 331 -4.87 40.95 22.44
N LYS A 332 -4.81 40.93 21.10
CA LYS A 332 -3.74 40.24 20.35
C LYS A 332 -2.36 40.88 20.57
N GLN A 333 -2.26 42.21 20.61
CA GLN A 333 -1.03 42.92 20.93
C GLN A 333 -0.58 42.67 22.38
N ALA A 334 -1.54 42.46 23.28
CA ALA A 334 -1.30 42.06 24.67
C ALA A 334 -1.02 40.55 24.83
N GLY A 335 -1.00 39.77 23.74
CA GLY A 335 -0.66 38.34 23.72
C GLY A 335 -1.82 37.38 23.93
N TYR A 336 -3.08 37.84 23.90
CA TYR A 336 -4.27 37.02 24.11
C TYR A 336 -5.02 36.78 22.81
N SER A 337 -5.41 35.53 22.55
CA SER A 337 -6.17 35.16 21.35
C SER A 337 -7.64 35.59 21.42
N ASN A 338 -8.22 35.66 22.62
CA ASN A 338 -9.59 36.09 22.87
C ASN A 338 -9.82 36.54 24.32
N ILE A 339 -11.01 37.10 24.61
CA ILE A 339 -11.37 37.61 25.95
C ILE A 339 -11.55 36.50 26.99
N ASN A 340 -11.89 35.28 26.58
CA ASN A 340 -12.04 34.14 27.48
C ASN A 340 -10.68 33.70 28.03
N GLU A 341 -9.66 33.66 27.18
CA GLU A 341 -8.27 33.38 27.60
C GLU A 341 -7.77 34.43 28.61
N LEU A 342 -8.07 35.72 28.38
CA LEU A 342 -7.76 36.78 29.36
C LEU A 342 -8.53 36.60 30.68
N ASN A 343 -9.80 36.17 30.61
CA ASN A 343 -10.64 35.92 31.79
C ASN A 343 -10.15 34.71 32.60
N GLU A 344 -9.80 33.62 31.93
CA GLU A 344 -9.22 32.43 32.56
C GLU A 344 -7.89 32.76 33.24
N LYS A 345 -7.03 33.55 32.58
CA LYS A 345 -5.74 33.99 33.17
C LYS A 345 -5.93 34.96 34.34
N ASN A 346 -6.94 35.84 34.27
CA ASN A 346 -7.34 36.69 35.41
C ASN A 346 -7.85 35.87 36.59
N GLN A 347 -8.65 34.84 36.33
CA GLN A 347 -9.19 33.95 37.35
C GLN A 347 -8.08 33.13 38.02
N LEU A 348 -7.11 32.65 37.22
CA LEU A 348 -5.88 32.03 37.71
C LEU A 348 -5.09 33.00 38.61
N ASN A 349 -4.90 34.25 38.19
CA ASN A 349 -4.21 35.26 38.99
C ASN A 349 -4.92 35.58 40.31
N PHE A 350 -6.25 35.58 40.33
CA PHE A 350 -7.04 35.70 41.56
C PHE A 350 -6.79 34.51 42.49
N GLN A 351 -6.81 33.28 41.96
CA GLN A 351 -6.51 32.07 42.73
C GLN A 351 -5.08 32.06 43.27
N ILE A 352 -4.10 32.51 42.49
CA ILE A 352 -2.71 32.68 42.93
C ILE A 352 -2.62 33.68 44.09
N LYS A 353 -3.25 34.86 43.97
CA LYS A 353 -3.28 35.86 45.05
C LYS A 353 -3.96 35.34 46.31
N GLU A 354 -5.06 34.61 46.16
CA GLU A 354 -5.78 34.02 47.28
C GLU A 354 -4.93 32.96 48.00
N LEU A 355 -4.27 32.09 47.25
CA LEU A 355 -3.33 31.10 47.80
C LEU A 355 -2.11 31.76 48.47
N GLN A 356 -1.56 32.82 47.89
CA GLN A 356 -0.47 33.58 48.50
C GLN A 356 -0.88 34.25 49.81
N LEU A 357 -2.07 34.84 49.87
CA LEU A 357 -2.63 35.42 51.10
C LEU A 357 -2.87 34.35 52.17
N ILE A 358 -3.36 33.17 51.79
CA ILE A 358 -3.53 32.03 52.69
C ILE A 358 -2.16 31.60 53.24
N ILE A 359 -1.14 31.44 52.38
CA ILE A 359 0.22 31.08 52.79
C ILE A 359 0.80 32.13 53.75
N GLN A 360 0.73 33.42 53.40
CA GLN A 360 1.22 34.52 54.26
C GLN A 360 0.51 34.56 55.62
N HIS A 361 -0.81 34.39 55.65
CA HIS A 361 -1.58 34.33 56.88
C HIS A 361 -1.16 33.14 57.76
N TYR A 362 -0.94 31.96 57.16
CA TYR A 362 -0.44 30.79 57.87
C TYR A 362 0.98 30.99 58.41
N GLU A 363 1.90 31.54 57.61
CA GLU A 363 3.28 31.83 57.99
C GLU A 363 3.37 32.88 59.11
N GLN A 364 2.57 33.96 59.03
CA GLN A 364 2.48 34.97 60.08
C GLN A 364 1.93 34.38 61.39
N SER A 365 0.94 33.49 61.33
CA SER A 365 0.42 32.81 62.52
C SER A 365 1.47 31.95 63.23
N ILE A 366 2.40 31.35 62.47
CA ILE A 366 3.52 30.57 62.99
C ILE A 366 4.61 31.49 63.57
N LEU A 367 4.96 32.57 62.86
CA LEU A 367 6.02 33.50 63.27
C LEU A 367 5.64 34.30 64.53
N SER A 368 4.37 34.68 64.71
CA SER A 368 3.91 35.46 65.87
C SER A 368 4.01 34.73 67.23
N LYS A 369 4.24 33.40 67.25
CA LYS A 369 4.43 32.62 68.50
C LYS A 369 5.80 31.96 68.63
N VAL A 370 6.67 32.05 67.62
CA VAL A 370 8.07 31.58 67.72
C VAL A 370 9.01 32.70 68.21
N SER A 371 8.60 33.97 68.12
CA SER A 371 9.42 35.13 68.54
C SER A 371 9.26 35.59 70.00
N THR A 372 8.42 34.94 70.83
CA THR A 372 8.27 35.29 72.27
C THR A 372 9.29 34.60 73.19
N HIS A 373 10.27 33.90 72.65
CA HIS A 373 11.44 33.43 73.41
C HIS A 373 12.68 33.94 72.72
N HIS A 374 13.16 35.13 73.09
CA HIS A 374 14.58 35.54 73.14
C HIS A 374 14.69 37.02 73.60
N SER A 375 14.34 37.32 74.86
CA SER A 375 14.86 38.52 75.54
C SER A 375 14.61 38.46 77.06
N GLY A 376 15.67 38.32 77.89
CA GLY A 376 15.57 38.57 79.33
C GLY A 376 16.61 37.88 80.22
N ARG A 377 17.75 38.55 80.45
CA ARG A 377 18.88 38.19 81.34
C ARG A 377 18.51 38.17 82.83
N GLY A 378 19.25 37.40 83.65
CA GLY A 378 19.25 37.59 85.11
C GLY A 378 20.44 36.96 85.85
N ARG A 379 21.31 37.81 86.40
CA ARG A 379 22.46 37.51 87.28
C ARG A 379 22.00 37.01 88.67
N GLY A 380 22.86 36.26 89.39
CA GLY A 380 22.89 36.37 90.86
C GLY A 380 23.04 35.08 91.68
N ARG A 381 24.29 34.79 92.07
CA ARG A 381 24.78 34.30 93.38
C ARG A 381 23.81 33.62 94.37
N GLY A 382 24.24 32.46 94.91
CA GLY A 382 24.09 32.20 96.35
C GLY A 382 23.76 30.78 96.79
N ARG A 383 24.82 30.02 97.15
CA ARG A 383 24.94 29.06 98.27
C ARG A 383 23.73 28.18 98.68
N GLY A 384 23.90 26.86 98.58
CA GLY A 384 23.10 25.90 99.35
C GLY A 384 23.52 24.45 99.08
N ARG A 385 24.06 23.78 100.10
CA ARG A 385 24.57 22.40 100.10
C ARG A 385 23.44 21.38 99.89
N GLY A 386 23.73 20.25 99.23
CA GLY A 386 22.86 19.07 99.33
C GLY A 386 23.04 18.03 98.23
N ARG A 387 23.80 16.98 98.55
CA ARG A 387 23.95 15.65 97.92
C ARG A 387 22.85 15.22 96.93
N GLY A 388 23.27 14.64 95.79
CA GLY A 388 22.43 13.71 95.00
C GLY A 388 22.86 13.60 93.54
N ARG A 389 23.40 12.44 93.13
CA ARG A 389 23.86 12.14 91.77
C ARG A 389 22.69 12.05 90.76
N GLY A 390 22.85 12.82 89.67
CA GLY A 390 22.45 12.59 88.27
C GLY A 390 21.26 11.70 87.89
N SER A 391 20.20 12.31 87.36
CA SER A 391 19.73 12.13 85.96
C SER A 391 18.45 12.94 85.74
N ASN A 392 18.45 13.90 84.81
CA ASN A 392 17.21 14.52 84.32
C ASN A 392 17.39 14.97 82.87
N LYS A 393 16.75 14.24 81.95
CA LYS A 393 16.48 14.66 80.57
C LYS A 393 15.30 15.64 80.59
N LEU A 394 15.51 16.78 79.94
CA LEU A 394 14.60 17.90 79.76
C LEU A 394 13.28 17.52 79.06
N LYS A 395 12.15 17.97 79.63
CA LYS A 395 10.84 18.09 78.98
C LYS A 395 10.72 19.51 78.39
N VAL A 396 10.86 19.68 77.08
CA VAL A 396 10.55 20.93 76.33
C VAL A 396 9.65 20.58 75.14
N GLY A 397 8.54 19.88 75.40
CA GLY A 397 7.66 19.34 74.35
C GLY A 397 6.17 19.61 74.52
N SER A 398 5.72 20.28 75.58
CA SER A 398 4.27 20.41 75.87
C SER A 398 3.61 21.63 75.25
N GLU A 399 4.21 22.83 75.28
CA GLU A 399 3.49 24.05 74.86
C GLU A 399 3.29 24.18 73.35
N LYS A 400 4.17 23.57 72.54
CA LYS A 400 4.05 23.57 71.07
C LYS A 400 2.86 22.70 70.60
N ASN A 401 2.50 21.67 71.37
CA ASN A 401 1.43 20.73 71.05
C ASN A 401 0.04 21.24 71.45
N ASP A 402 -0.06 22.11 72.45
CA ASP A 402 -1.35 22.62 72.91
C ASP A 402 -1.96 23.64 71.94
N PHE A 403 -1.15 24.52 71.33
CA PHE A 403 -1.63 25.45 70.29
C PHE A 403 -2.11 24.74 69.01
N LEU A 404 -1.44 23.65 68.64
CA LEU A 404 -1.80 22.86 67.47
C LEU A 404 -3.17 22.20 67.69
N LYS A 405 -3.39 21.60 68.87
CA LYS A 405 -4.69 21.02 69.23
C LYS A 405 -5.81 22.05 69.25
N GLU A 406 -5.56 23.26 69.75
CA GLU A 406 -6.55 24.35 69.82
C GLU A 406 -7.04 24.81 68.43
N LYS A 407 -6.19 24.71 67.40
CA LYS A 407 -6.55 25.00 65.99
C LYS A 407 -6.97 23.75 65.20
N GLY A 408 -7.18 22.61 65.88
CA GLY A 408 -7.63 21.35 65.27
C GLY A 408 -6.54 20.53 64.57
N TYR A 409 -5.26 20.83 64.81
CA TYR A 409 -4.11 20.16 64.20
C TYR A 409 -3.41 19.24 65.21
N SER A 410 -3.10 18.01 64.83
CA SER A 410 -2.50 17.03 65.75
C SER A 410 -0.99 17.15 65.91
N ASN A 411 -0.26 17.77 64.96
CA ASN A 411 1.16 18.13 65.11
C ASN A 411 1.61 19.23 64.10
N ILE A 412 2.82 19.76 64.28
CA ILE A 412 3.41 20.83 63.43
C ILE A 412 3.70 20.34 62.00
N ASN A 413 3.93 19.05 61.81
CA ASN A 413 4.21 18.45 60.51
C ASN A 413 2.94 18.43 59.63
N ILE A 414 1.75 18.38 60.22
CA ILE A 414 0.48 18.50 59.45
C ILE A 414 0.30 19.92 58.92
N VAL A 415 0.70 20.94 59.70
CA VAL A 415 0.68 22.34 59.24
C VAL A 415 1.73 22.56 58.16
N LYS A 416 2.94 22.00 58.31
CA LYS A 416 3.98 22.02 57.28
C LYS A 416 3.55 21.29 56.01
N ASN A 417 2.94 20.11 56.11
CA ASN A 417 2.41 19.38 54.97
C ASN A 417 1.28 20.16 54.27
N LYS A 418 0.40 20.87 55.02
CA LYS A 418 -0.61 21.73 54.40
C LYS A 418 0.01 22.93 53.68
N LEU A 419 1.01 23.59 54.29
CA LEU A 419 1.77 24.66 53.64
C LEU A 419 2.48 24.14 52.38
N GLU A 420 3.12 22.98 52.46
CA GLU A 420 3.80 22.32 51.35
C GLU A 420 2.81 21.89 50.25
N ILE A 421 1.58 21.49 50.60
CA ILE A 421 0.50 21.26 49.62
C ILE A 421 0.08 22.58 48.95
N TYR A 422 -0.08 23.67 49.71
CA TYR A 422 -0.42 24.98 49.12
C TYR A 422 0.71 25.56 48.27
N GLN A 423 1.97 25.40 48.68
CA GLN A 423 3.15 25.77 47.91
C GLN A 423 3.26 24.91 46.64
N ASN A 424 3.10 23.59 46.73
CA ASN A 424 3.10 22.72 45.54
C ASN A 424 1.94 23.03 44.58
N ASN A 425 0.77 23.42 45.09
CA ASN A 425 -0.33 23.86 44.25
C ASN A 425 -0.05 25.21 43.59
N LEU A 426 0.56 26.16 44.32
CA LEU A 426 1.03 27.42 43.78
C LEU A 426 2.10 27.20 42.69
N ASP A 427 3.04 26.29 42.92
CA ASP A 427 4.12 25.94 42.00
C ASP A 427 3.61 25.23 40.74
N LYS A 428 2.61 24.35 40.87
CA LYS A 428 1.92 23.74 39.71
C LYS A 428 1.19 24.78 38.86
N ILE A 429 0.49 25.71 39.51
CA ILE A 429 -0.23 26.80 38.83
C ILE A 429 0.78 27.73 38.13
N ASN A 430 1.90 28.04 38.78
CA ASN A 430 2.99 28.85 38.20
C ASN A 430 3.71 28.14 37.05
N GLN A 431 3.86 26.80 37.09
CA GLN A 431 4.44 26.00 36.00
C GLN A 431 3.55 25.98 34.74
N THR A 432 2.23 26.07 34.90
CA THR A 432 1.30 26.24 33.76
C THR A 432 1.26 27.66 33.19
N SER A 433 1.79 28.66 33.90
CA SER A 433 1.74 30.07 33.51
C SER A 433 3.15 30.65 33.32
N PHE A 434 3.85 30.24 32.26
CA PHE A 434 5.03 30.94 31.78
C PHE A 434 4.77 31.49 30.37
N ASP A 435 4.15 32.67 30.33
CA ASP A 435 4.38 33.66 29.27
C ASP A 435 4.45 35.03 29.93
N GLN A 436 5.61 35.66 29.80
CA GLN A 436 5.91 36.99 30.32
C GLN A 436 5.10 38.03 29.54
N HIS A 437 3.92 38.39 30.05
CA HIS A 437 3.27 39.65 29.70
C HIS A 437 3.52 40.64 30.83
N SER A 438 4.23 41.73 30.52
CA SER A 438 4.68 42.76 31.47
C SER A 438 3.54 43.63 32.04
N ILE A 439 2.29 43.34 31.68
CA ILE A 439 1.11 44.15 31.99
C ILE A 439 0.10 43.27 32.73
N ASN A 440 -0.41 43.77 33.86
CA ASN A 440 -1.38 43.06 34.69
C ASN A 440 -2.65 42.71 33.87
N PRO A 441 -3.10 41.44 33.82
CA PRO A 441 -4.27 41.02 33.06
C PRO A 441 -5.57 41.75 33.42
N GLN A 442 -5.66 42.31 34.62
CA GLN A 442 -6.82 43.12 35.04
C GLN A 442 -6.81 44.50 34.35
N THR A 443 -5.65 45.15 34.22
CA THR A 443 -5.52 46.41 33.47
C THR A 443 -5.82 46.22 31.98
N ILE A 444 -5.39 45.10 31.39
CA ILE A 444 -5.73 44.75 30.00
C ILE A 444 -7.24 44.55 29.86
N LYS A 445 -7.88 43.93 30.86
CA LYS A 445 -9.34 43.74 30.88
C LYS A 445 -10.07 45.07 31.01
N ASP A 446 -9.66 45.93 31.92
CA ASP A 446 -10.30 47.23 32.14
C ASP A 446 -10.16 48.14 30.90
N GLU A 447 -9.00 48.14 30.24
CA GLU A 447 -8.75 48.88 29.00
C GLU A 447 -9.46 48.26 27.79
N TYR A 448 -9.53 46.91 27.71
CA TYR A 448 -10.40 46.21 26.74
C TYR A 448 -11.85 46.64 26.93
N THR A 449 -12.35 46.67 28.18
CA THR A 449 -13.73 47.01 28.53
C THR A 449 -14.04 48.46 28.13
N GLN A 450 -13.15 49.40 28.44
CA GLN A 450 -13.25 50.80 28.00
C GLN A 450 -13.20 50.97 26.49
N LEU A 451 -12.40 50.18 25.78
CA LEU A 451 -12.37 50.17 24.32
C LEU A 451 -13.69 49.63 23.76
N THR A 452 -14.25 48.54 24.31
CA THR A 452 -15.58 48.03 23.95
C THR A 452 -16.69 49.06 24.18
N ASP A 453 -16.67 49.78 25.31
CA ASP A 453 -17.70 50.78 25.64
C ASP A 453 -17.62 52.01 24.74
N LYS A 454 -16.43 52.35 24.21
CA LYS A 454 -16.26 53.38 23.16
C LYS A 454 -16.65 52.88 21.76
N HIS A 455 -16.87 51.57 21.59
CA HIS A 455 -16.91 50.91 20.28
C HIS A 455 -18.29 50.78 19.64
N GLU A 456 -19.38 51.15 20.32
CA GLU A 456 -20.73 51.16 19.74
C GLU A 456 -20.80 52.00 18.45
N SER A 457 -19.97 53.04 18.33
CA SER A 457 -19.89 53.91 17.14
C SER A 457 -19.26 53.28 15.89
N MET A 458 -18.57 52.13 15.99
CA MET A 458 -17.92 51.45 14.85
C MET A 458 -18.66 50.19 14.35
N LEU A 459 -19.76 49.80 15.00
CA LEU A 459 -20.63 48.71 14.51
C LEU A 459 -21.11 48.98 13.08
N LEU A 460 -21.43 50.23 12.76
CA LEU A 460 -21.80 50.67 11.41
C LEU A 460 -20.68 50.44 10.37
N LYS A 461 -19.42 50.74 10.71
CA LYS A 461 -18.28 50.50 9.80
C LYS A 461 -18.01 49.02 9.55
N ARG A 462 -18.25 48.17 10.55
CA ARG A 462 -18.10 46.71 10.44
C ARG A 462 -19.20 46.09 9.59
N ILE A 463 -20.44 46.54 9.79
CA ILE A 463 -21.59 46.16 8.94
C ILE A 463 -21.35 46.64 7.50
N GLN A 464 -20.87 47.87 7.33
CA GLN A 464 -20.54 48.43 6.03
C GLN A 464 -19.41 47.66 5.32
N PHE A 465 -18.33 47.31 6.02
CA PHE A 465 -17.25 46.49 5.46
C PHE A 465 -17.72 45.12 4.97
N LEU A 466 -18.57 44.44 5.75
CA LEU A 466 -19.14 43.15 5.33
C LEU A 466 -20.08 43.32 4.12
N ASN A 467 -20.91 44.36 4.11
CA ASN A 467 -21.80 44.67 2.98
C ASN A 467 -21.02 45.02 1.71
N GLU A 468 -19.92 45.79 1.81
CA GLU A 468 -19.01 46.10 0.70
C GLU A 468 -18.37 44.84 0.09
N HIS A 469 -18.22 43.78 0.89
CA HIS A 469 -17.71 42.48 0.46
C HIS A 469 -18.82 41.44 0.20
N GLY A 470 -20.10 41.85 0.19
CA GLY A 470 -21.24 41.00 -0.18
C GLY A 470 -21.73 40.04 0.91
N PHE A 471 -21.49 40.34 2.19
CA PHE A 471 -21.96 39.56 3.34
C PHE A 471 -22.89 40.39 4.23
N GLU A 472 -24.08 39.87 4.51
CA GLU A 472 -25.09 40.57 5.33
C GLU A 472 -24.68 40.69 6.81
N ASN A 473 -23.93 39.71 7.31
CA ASN A 473 -23.39 39.70 8.67
C ASN A 473 -22.22 38.71 8.78
N TYR A 474 -21.53 38.76 9.92
CA TYR A 474 -20.34 37.93 10.17
C TYR A 474 -20.67 36.43 10.24
N GLU A 475 -21.86 36.06 10.73
CA GLU A 475 -22.29 34.65 10.75
C GLU A 475 -22.46 34.08 9.34
N VAL A 476 -22.90 34.88 8.37
CA VAL A 476 -23.00 34.49 6.96
C VAL A 476 -21.61 34.26 6.36
N LEU A 477 -20.62 35.11 6.69
CA LEU A 477 -19.22 34.90 6.32
C LEU A 477 -18.67 33.61 6.93
N GLN A 478 -18.86 33.37 8.23
CA GLN A 478 -18.41 32.15 8.91
C GLN A 478 -19.08 30.88 8.36
N LYS A 479 -20.40 30.92 8.09
CA LYS A 479 -21.12 29.81 7.44
C LYS A 479 -20.59 29.52 6.04
N LYS A 480 -20.24 30.55 5.24
CA LYS A 480 -19.62 30.36 3.92
C LYS A 480 -18.21 29.79 4.05
N ILE A 481 -17.38 30.27 4.97
CA ILE A 481 -16.05 29.71 5.27
C ILE A 481 -16.18 28.24 5.65
N GLN A 482 -17.09 27.90 6.56
CA GLN A 482 -17.27 26.53 7.02
C GLN A 482 -17.85 25.61 5.95
N LYS A 483 -18.82 26.08 5.15
CA LYS A 483 -19.34 25.33 4.00
C LYS A 483 -18.26 25.06 2.96
N LYS A 484 -17.38 26.04 2.67
CA LYS A 484 -16.26 25.88 1.74
C LYS A 484 -15.13 25.04 2.31
N THR A 485 -14.86 25.13 3.62
CA THR A 485 -13.93 24.24 4.32
C THR A 485 -14.41 22.80 4.28
N ASN A 486 -15.71 22.57 4.53
CA ASN A 486 -16.31 21.25 4.42
C ASN A 486 -16.33 20.76 2.97
N ALA A 487 -16.61 21.62 1.99
CA ALA A 487 -16.51 21.25 0.58
C ALA A 487 -15.08 20.90 0.17
N LEU A 488 -14.07 21.62 0.68
CA LEU A 488 -12.66 21.34 0.47
C LEU A 488 -12.25 20.03 1.15
N ASN A 489 -12.68 19.79 2.39
CA ASN A 489 -12.42 18.55 3.12
C ASN A 489 -13.11 17.36 2.47
N ASN A 490 -14.37 17.50 2.05
CA ASN A 490 -15.08 16.48 1.28
C ASN A 490 -14.39 16.23 -0.06
N TYR A 491 -13.92 17.28 -0.75
CA TYR A 491 -13.15 17.13 -1.99
C TYR A 491 -11.79 16.47 -1.75
N ILE A 492 -11.14 16.69 -0.60
CA ILE A 492 -9.89 16.04 -0.18
C ILE A 492 -10.13 14.58 0.22
N GLU A 493 -11.23 14.28 0.91
CA GLU A 493 -11.66 12.93 1.26
C GLU A 493 -12.07 12.13 0.01
N GLU A 494 -12.73 12.76 -0.96
CA GLU A 494 -13.00 12.20 -2.29
C GLU A 494 -11.72 12.07 -3.13
N LYS A 495 -10.72 12.96 -2.99
CA LYS A 495 -9.42 12.89 -3.69
C LYS A 495 -8.43 11.84 -3.16
N GLN A 496 -8.72 11.12 -2.07
CA GLN A 496 -7.87 9.98 -1.69
C GLN A 496 -7.98 8.79 -2.64
N GLN A 497 -8.86 8.85 -3.64
CA GLN A 497 -8.89 7.88 -4.73
C GLN A 497 -8.92 8.63 -6.06
N PHE A 498 -7.76 8.75 -6.71
CA PHE A 498 -7.81 8.44 -8.13
C PHE A 498 -8.51 7.09 -8.23
N TYR A 499 -9.70 7.05 -8.83
CA TYR A 499 -10.48 5.83 -8.96
C TYR A 499 -9.77 4.94 -9.97
N PHE A 500 -8.75 4.23 -9.50
CA PHE A 500 -7.96 3.27 -10.25
C PHE A 500 -8.75 1.96 -10.32
N HIS A 501 -9.90 2.00 -10.99
CA HIS A 501 -10.75 0.82 -11.19
C HIS A 501 -10.26 -0.05 -12.35
N ASP A 502 -9.63 0.57 -13.34
CA ASP A 502 -9.17 -0.08 -14.57
C ASP A 502 -7.65 -0.17 -14.60
N GLU A 503 -7.16 -1.19 -15.31
CA GLU A 503 -5.73 -1.34 -15.62
C GLU A 503 -5.25 -0.14 -16.44
N LEU A 504 -4.02 0.30 -16.17
CA LEU A 504 -3.41 1.37 -16.92
C LEU A 504 -2.93 0.83 -18.28
N ASP A 505 -3.46 1.37 -19.38
CA ASP A 505 -2.96 1.06 -20.72
C ASP A 505 -1.67 1.86 -20.97
N GLY A 506 -0.51 1.21 -20.77
CA GLY A 506 0.78 1.86 -20.90
C GLY A 506 1.11 2.37 -22.31
N LEU A 507 0.60 1.72 -23.37
CA LEU A 507 0.81 2.15 -24.75
C LEU A 507 0.09 3.48 -24.98
N PHE A 508 -1.20 3.52 -24.65
CA PHE A 508 -2.03 4.69 -24.82
C PHE A 508 -1.51 5.87 -23.98
N MET A 509 -1.04 5.60 -22.76
CA MET A 509 -0.44 6.64 -21.90
C MET A 509 0.88 7.18 -22.46
N ASN A 510 1.71 6.33 -23.07
CA ASN A 510 2.94 6.79 -23.70
C ASN A 510 2.65 7.62 -24.96
N GLN A 511 1.61 7.27 -25.73
CA GLN A 511 1.12 8.08 -26.85
C GLN A 511 0.64 9.46 -26.38
N ILE A 512 -0.14 9.54 -25.30
CA ILE A 512 -0.57 10.82 -24.70
C ILE A 512 0.64 11.67 -24.27
N LEU A 513 1.62 11.07 -23.58
CA LEU A 513 2.83 11.80 -23.17
C LEU A 513 3.59 12.36 -24.38
N THR A 514 3.70 11.55 -25.44
CA THR A 514 4.37 11.94 -26.68
C THR A 514 3.61 13.07 -27.37
N TYR A 515 2.28 12.95 -27.47
CA TYR A 515 1.37 13.97 -27.99
C TYR A 515 1.56 15.30 -27.26
N ILE A 516 1.46 15.30 -25.93
CA ILE A 516 1.61 16.50 -25.11
C ILE A 516 3.01 17.10 -25.26
N ASN A 517 4.05 16.26 -25.33
CA ASN A 517 5.42 16.73 -25.53
C ASN A 517 5.60 17.39 -26.91
N HIS A 518 4.97 16.87 -27.97
CA HIS A 518 4.94 17.54 -29.27
C HIS A 518 4.15 18.85 -29.22
N CYS A 519 3.04 18.92 -28.47
CA CYS A 519 2.31 20.17 -28.26
C CYS A 519 3.17 21.27 -27.59
N LYS A 520 4.12 20.92 -26.72
CA LYS A 520 5.05 21.89 -26.10
C LYS A 520 6.02 22.52 -27.10
N ASN A 521 6.25 21.86 -28.23
CA ASN A 521 7.14 22.34 -29.29
C ASN A 521 6.42 23.19 -30.34
N LEU A 522 5.10 23.38 -30.22
CA LEU A 522 4.32 24.25 -31.11
C LEU A 522 4.80 25.70 -31.04
N ILE A 523 4.37 26.59 -31.93
CA ILE A 523 4.70 28.02 -31.80
C ILE A 523 3.83 28.70 -30.72
N ASN A 524 2.53 28.37 -30.70
CA ASN A 524 1.52 29.03 -29.87
C ASN A 524 1.77 28.84 -28.35
N ASN A 525 1.85 29.96 -27.61
CA ASN A 525 2.19 29.95 -26.18
C ASN A 525 1.07 29.41 -25.27
N ASP A 526 -0.20 29.62 -25.62
CA ASP A 526 -1.33 29.17 -24.79
C ASP A 526 -1.41 27.63 -24.79
N ILE A 527 -1.22 27.02 -25.96
CA ILE A 527 -1.16 25.56 -26.09
C ILE A 527 0.04 25.01 -25.31
N LYS A 528 1.21 25.65 -25.38
CA LYS A 528 2.39 25.23 -24.61
C LYS A 528 2.12 25.23 -23.12
N GLN A 529 1.51 26.31 -22.62
CA GLN A 529 1.21 26.44 -21.20
C GLN A 529 0.27 25.33 -20.74
N ILE A 530 -0.85 25.12 -21.44
CA ILE A 530 -1.82 24.07 -21.10
C ILE A 530 -1.19 22.68 -21.24
N ALA A 531 -0.40 22.42 -22.28
CA ALA A 531 0.32 21.17 -22.45
C ALA A 531 1.33 20.93 -21.32
N ASN A 532 2.01 21.98 -20.83
CA ASN A 532 2.89 21.89 -19.67
C ASN A 532 2.13 21.51 -18.40
N GLU A 533 1.02 22.20 -18.11
CA GLU A 533 0.17 21.94 -16.94
C GLU A 533 -0.35 20.50 -16.95
N ILE A 534 -0.93 20.04 -18.08
CA ILE A 534 -1.45 18.67 -18.20
C ILE A 534 -0.33 17.64 -18.06
N ASN A 535 0.85 17.89 -18.63
CA ASN A 535 1.99 16.97 -18.51
C ASN A 535 2.43 16.80 -17.04
N GLU A 536 2.49 17.89 -16.26
CA GLU A 536 2.83 17.79 -14.84
C GLU A 536 1.75 17.08 -14.04
N SER A 537 0.47 17.33 -14.32
CA SER A 537 -0.63 16.60 -13.69
C SER A 537 -0.63 15.11 -14.04
N LEU A 538 -0.31 14.73 -15.28
CA LEU A 538 -0.15 13.33 -15.68
C LEU A 538 1.02 12.65 -14.98
N LYS A 539 2.15 13.32 -14.83
CA LYS A 539 3.28 12.79 -14.04
C LYS A 539 2.85 12.49 -12.61
N LYS A 540 2.12 13.41 -11.98
CA LYS A 540 1.57 13.23 -10.63
C LYS A 540 0.60 12.04 -10.58
N TYR A 541 -0.30 11.93 -11.56
CA TYR A 541 -1.21 10.78 -11.72
C TYR A 541 -0.43 9.46 -11.77
N PHE A 542 0.64 9.36 -12.58
CA PHE A 542 1.46 8.14 -12.66
C PHE A 542 2.14 7.81 -11.34
N ILE A 543 2.71 8.79 -10.64
CA ILE A 543 3.33 8.56 -9.33
C ILE A 543 2.31 7.94 -8.37
N GLU A 544 1.11 8.49 -8.31
CA GLU A 544 0.03 8.02 -7.44
C GLU A 544 -0.48 6.64 -7.86
N TYR A 545 -0.58 6.37 -9.17
CA TYR A 545 -0.91 5.03 -9.67
C TYR A 545 0.12 3.99 -9.26
N GLY A 546 1.40 4.34 -9.38
CA GLY A 546 2.47 3.46 -8.95
C GLY A 546 2.43 3.20 -7.44
N ASN A 547 1.99 4.17 -6.63
CA ASN A 547 1.84 3.99 -5.19
C ASN A 547 0.61 3.13 -4.85
N PHE A 548 -0.45 3.24 -5.64
CA PHE A 548 -1.62 2.37 -5.57
C PHE A 548 -1.24 0.91 -5.88
N ILE A 549 -0.56 0.64 -6.99
CA ILE A 549 -0.07 -0.70 -7.33
C ILE A 549 0.80 -1.27 -6.21
N GLU A 550 1.73 -0.48 -5.67
CA GLU A 550 2.58 -0.89 -4.54
C GLU A 550 1.73 -1.31 -3.32
N LYS A 551 0.78 -0.47 -2.91
CA LYS A 551 -0.13 -0.78 -1.80
C LYS A 551 -0.97 -2.04 -2.07
N GLU A 552 -1.45 -2.24 -3.29
CA GLU A 552 -2.25 -3.39 -3.67
C GLU A 552 -1.43 -4.69 -3.72
N ILE A 553 -0.21 -4.66 -4.27
CA ILE A 553 0.73 -5.80 -4.21
C ILE A 553 1.02 -6.13 -2.74
N GLU A 554 1.34 -5.13 -1.92
CA GLU A 554 1.63 -5.32 -0.50
C GLU A 554 0.44 -5.94 0.24
N ARG A 555 -0.76 -5.40 0.03
CA ARG A 555 -2.00 -5.90 0.63
C ARG A 555 -2.29 -7.34 0.22
N CYS A 556 -2.23 -7.64 -1.07
CA CYS A 556 -2.51 -8.97 -1.60
C CYS A 556 -1.45 -9.97 -1.12
N PHE A 557 -0.17 -9.60 -1.13
CA PHE A 557 0.92 -10.44 -0.64
C PHE A 557 0.76 -10.74 0.86
N ASN A 558 0.54 -9.71 1.67
CA ASN A 558 0.33 -9.87 3.12
C ASN A 558 -0.93 -10.68 3.42
N SER A 559 -1.96 -10.63 2.58
CA SER A 559 -3.13 -11.49 2.75
C SER A 559 -2.82 -12.95 2.41
N VAL A 560 -2.09 -13.22 1.31
CA VAL A 560 -1.72 -14.59 0.91
C VAL A 560 -0.84 -15.29 1.95
N ILE A 561 0.06 -14.57 2.62
CA ILE A 561 0.91 -15.14 3.67
C ILE A 561 0.17 -15.37 5.00
N ASN A 562 -0.94 -14.64 5.25
CA ASN A 562 -1.67 -14.68 6.52
C ASN A 562 -3.00 -15.45 6.47
N SER A 563 -3.58 -15.69 5.29
CA SER A 563 -4.87 -16.38 5.11
C SER A 563 -4.99 -16.98 3.71
N ASP A 564 -5.69 -18.12 3.61
CA ASP A 564 -5.88 -18.90 2.37
C ASP A 564 -6.22 -18.06 1.12
N LYS A 565 -5.57 -18.44 0.00
CA LYS A 565 -5.85 -18.31 -1.46
C LYS A 565 -6.61 -17.13 -2.08
N VAL A 566 -7.47 -16.40 -1.37
CA VAL A 566 -8.48 -15.47 -1.92
C VAL A 566 -7.87 -14.32 -2.74
N HIS A 567 -6.60 -13.98 -2.53
CA HIS A 567 -5.95 -12.84 -3.20
C HIS A 567 -4.82 -13.20 -4.17
N SER A 568 -4.59 -14.48 -4.50
CA SER A 568 -3.52 -14.87 -5.43
C SER A 568 -3.72 -14.29 -6.83
N ASN A 569 -4.96 -14.22 -7.33
CA ASN A 569 -5.27 -13.66 -8.64
C ASN A 569 -5.03 -12.15 -8.70
N ASN A 570 -5.36 -11.41 -7.63
CA ASN A 570 -5.10 -9.98 -7.55
C ASN A 570 -3.60 -9.70 -7.43
N LEU A 571 -2.89 -10.50 -6.63
CA LEU A 571 -1.43 -10.43 -6.55
C LEU A 571 -0.79 -10.65 -7.92
N ARG A 572 -1.25 -11.66 -8.67
CA ARG A 572 -0.85 -11.89 -10.06
C ARG A 572 -1.11 -10.65 -10.90
N LYS A 573 -2.35 -10.17 -10.95
CA LYS A 573 -2.79 -9.01 -11.74
C LYS A 573 -1.86 -7.80 -11.54
N TYR A 574 -1.72 -7.32 -10.30
CA TYR A 574 -0.96 -6.10 -10.03
C TYR A 574 0.56 -6.28 -10.19
N SER A 575 1.08 -7.47 -9.89
CA SER A 575 2.51 -7.77 -10.11
C SER A 575 2.84 -7.80 -11.60
N TYR A 576 1.94 -8.35 -12.42
CA TYR A 576 2.06 -8.34 -13.86
C TYR A 576 1.94 -6.97 -14.46
N GLU A 577 0.98 -6.19 -13.99
CA GLU A 577 0.80 -4.83 -14.44
C GLU A 577 2.07 -4.00 -14.18
N LEU A 578 2.72 -4.18 -13.03
CA LEU A 578 4.02 -3.54 -12.78
C LEU A 578 5.11 -3.98 -13.77
N ILE A 579 5.11 -5.24 -14.22
CA ILE A 579 6.09 -5.76 -15.18
C ILE A 579 5.78 -5.28 -16.61
N SER A 580 4.54 -5.37 -17.05
CA SER A 580 4.16 -4.97 -18.42
C SER A 580 4.46 -3.50 -18.66
N MET A 581 4.39 -2.68 -17.61
CA MET A 581 4.79 -1.27 -17.66
C MET A 581 6.27 -1.06 -18.03
N GLU A 582 7.16 -2.05 -17.83
CA GLU A 582 8.58 -1.93 -18.20
C GLU A 582 8.77 -1.70 -19.72
N GLU A 583 7.84 -2.17 -20.55
CA GLU A 583 7.87 -1.94 -22.01
C GLU A 583 7.66 -0.45 -22.37
N TYR A 584 7.05 0.33 -21.47
CA TYR A 584 6.73 1.74 -21.67
C TYR A 584 7.66 2.64 -20.83
N SER A 585 8.90 2.78 -21.29
CA SER A 585 10.01 3.43 -20.54
C SER A 585 9.68 4.76 -19.84
N LEU A 586 8.94 5.67 -20.50
CA LEU A 586 8.55 6.97 -19.96
C LEU A 586 7.58 6.84 -18.79
N VAL A 587 6.52 6.05 -18.96
CA VAL A 587 5.50 5.78 -17.93
C VAL A 587 6.15 5.04 -16.75
N PHE A 588 6.96 4.00 -17.03
CA PHE A 588 7.68 3.23 -16.01
C PHE A 588 8.61 4.09 -15.16
N LYS A 589 9.28 5.08 -15.78
CA LYS A 589 10.12 6.04 -15.09
C LYS A 589 9.32 6.89 -14.09
N TYR A 590 8.15 7.40 -14.49
CA TYR A 590 7.30 8.20 -13.60
C TYR A 590 6.67 7.39 -12.47
N LEU A 591 6.32 6.12 -12.74
CA LEU A 591 5.86 5.19 -11.70
C LEU A 591 6.93 4.87 -10.64
N ASN A 592 8.19 5.24 -10.90
CA ASN A 592 9.37 4.73 -10.18
C ASN A 592 9.41 3.19 -10.22
N GLY A 593 8.94 2.62 -11.34
CA GLY A 593 8.65 1.20 -11.49
C GLY A 593 9.88 0.32 -11.28
N ARG A 594 11.07 0.75 -11.72
CA ARG A 594 12.30 -0.04 -11.54
C ARG A 594 12.63 -0.27 -10.07
N LYS A 595 12.55 0.77 -9.22
CA LYS A 595 12.82 0.63 -7.78
C LYS A 595 11.79 -0.28 -7.11
N LYS A 596 10.51 -0.15 -7.47
CA LYS A 596 9.42 -0.99 -6.93
C LYS A 596 9.57 -2.44 -7.35
N LEU A 597 9.87 -2.69 -8.62
CA LEU A 597 10.10 -4.02 -9.17
C LEU A 597 11.31 -4.70 -8.51
N ASP A 598 12.42 -3.99 -8.35
CA ASP A 598 13.61 -4.51 -7.66
C ASP A 598 13.33 -4.77 -6.16
N TYR A 599 12.55 -3.91 -5.50
CA TYR A 599 12.12 -4.10 -4.11
C TYR A 599 11.29 -5.38 -3.95
N TYR A 600 10.23 -5.56 -4.75
CA TYR A 600 9.36 -6.72 -4.65
C TYR A 600 10.06 -8.01 -5.06
N LYS A 601 10.95 -7.99 -6.07
CA LYS A 601 11.80 -9.15 -6.39
C LYS A 601 12.60 -9.61 -5.18
N LYS A 602 13.28 -8.68 -4.49
CA LYS A 602 14.04 -9.00 -3.27
C LYS A 602 13.15 -9.52 -2.14
N LYS A 603 12.00 -8.87 -1.93
CA LYS A 603 11.05 -9.24 -0.87
C LYS A 603 10.47 -10.64 -1.06
N PHE A 604 10.03 -10.95 -2.28
CA PHE A 604 9.48 -12.26 -2.62
C PHE A 604 10.55 -13.36 -2.55
N LEU A 605 11.78 -13.09 -2.99
CA LEU A 605 12.90 -14.03 -2.85
C LEU A 605 13.27 -14.27 -1.38
N TYR A 606 13.31 -13.22 -0.57
CA TYR A 606 13.53 -13.36 0.87
C TYR A 606 12.46 -14.24 1.53
N TYR A 607 11.19 -14.07 1.15
CA TYR A 607 10.11 -14.91 1.65
C TYR A 607 10.21 -16.35 1.14
N TYR A 608 10.64 -16.56 -0.11
CA TYR A 608 10.93 -17.90 -0.65
C TYR A 608 11.97 -18.64 0.19
N ASP A 609 13.08 -17.98 0.54
CA ASP A 609 14.12 -18.59 1.39
C ASP A 609 13.59 -18.88 2.80
N SER A 610 12.82 -17.95 3.36
CA SER A 610 12.19 -18.10 4.68
C SER A 610 11.22 -19.29 4.73
N ILE A 611 10.35 -19.46 3.72
CA ILE A 611 9.37 -20.55 3.69
C ILE A 611 10.03 -21.90 3.41
N LEU A 612 11.11 -21.93 2.62
CA LEU A 612 11.92 -23.13 2.40
C LEU A 612 12.53 -23.63 3.72
N ILE A 613 13.17 -22.73 4.49
CA ILE A 613 13.72 -23.05 5.82
C ILE A 613 12.59 -23.52 6.75
N GLY A 614 11.46 -22.82 6.72
CA GLY A 614 10.30 -23.14 7.54
C GLY A 614 9.72 -24.53 7.24
N ILE A 615 9.75 -25.00 5.99
CA ILE A 615 9.32 -26.35 5.61
C ILE A 615 10.29 -27.41 6.14
N GLU A 616 11.60 -27.19 5.98
CA GLU A 616 12.60 -28.15 6.48
C GLU A 616 12.55 -28.26 8.01
N GLN A 617 12.31 -27.15 8.71
CA GLN A 617 12.11 -27.16 10.17
C GLN A 617 10.84 -27.91 10.58
N ASP A 618 9.70 -27.68 9.93
CA ASP A 618 8.46 -28.39 10.23
C ASP A 618 8.59 -29.90 9.93
N LYS A 619 9.34 -30.25 8.89
CA LYS A 619 9.69 -31.64 8.55
C LYS A 619 10.51 -32.32 9.65
N ILE A 620 11.52 -31.63 10.18
CA ILE A 620 12.38 -32.12 11.27
C ILE A 620 11.60 -32.24 12.59
N ASN A 621 10.74 -31.26 12.88
CA ASN A 621 9.97 -31.19 14.12
C ASN A 621 8.66 -31.99 14.09
N GLU A 622 8.37 -32.69 12.98
CA GLU A 622 7.13 -33.44 12.75
C GLU A 622 5.84 -32.60 12.88
N ASN A 623 5.92 -31.29 12.61
CA ASN A 623 4.77 -30.38 12.65
C ASN A 623 4.04 -30.35 11.29
N TYR A 624 3.33 -31.44 10.98
CA TYR A 624 2.73 -31.64 9.67
C TYR A 624 1.55 -30.71 9.35
N GLU A 625 0.87 -30.18 10.37
CA GLU A 625 -0.22 -29.21 10.17
C GLU A 625 0.32 -27.89 9.61
N ASP A 626 1.39 -27.35 10.20
CA ASP A 626 2.03 -26.12 9.72
C ASP A 626 2.76 -26.34 8.39
N TYR A 627 3.33 -27.53 8.16
CA TYR A 627 3.82 -27.92 6.83
C TYR A 627 2.71 -27.81 5.79
N GLN A 628 1.52 -28.38 6.06
CA GLN A 628 0.40 -28.34 5.12
C GLN A 628 -0.10 -26.91 4.85
N LYS A 629 -0.15 -26.04 5.88
CA LYS A 629 -0.48 -24.62 5.71
C LYS A 629 0.54 -23.92 4.80
N LYS A 630 1.84 -24.12 5.05
CA LYS A 630 2.93 -23.57 4.20
C LYS A 630 2.85 -24.06 2.76
N LEU A 631 2.48 -25.32 2.51
CA LEU A 631 2.21 -25.83 1.16
C LEU A 631 1.07 -25.08 0.47
N GLY A 632 -0.01 -24.76 1.20
CA GLY A 632 -1.12 -23.95 0.68
C GLY A 632 -0.70 -22.52 0.29
N ILE A 633 0.17 -21.90 1.10
CA ILE A 633 0.76 -20.59 0.82
C ILE A 633 1.63 -20.66 -0.45
N ILE A 634 2.55 -21.63 -0.53
CA ILE A 634 3.43 -21.78 -1.71
C ILE A 634 2.61 -22.00 -2.96
N GLN A 635 1.57 -22.84 -2.91
CA GLN A 635 0.66 -23.06 -4.04
C GLN A 635 0.03 -21.74 -4.52
N SER A 636 -0.33 -20.85 -3.59
CA SER A 636 -0.89 -19.54 -3.90
C SER A 636 0.14 -18.59 -4.51
N LEU A 637 1.41 -18.71 -4.11
CA LEU A 637 2.54 -17.92 -4.61
C LEU A 637 3.11 -18.40 -5.95
N ILE A 638 2.69 -19.54 -6.49
CA ILE A 638 3.05 -19.98 -7.86
C ILE A 638 2.71 -18.89 -8.88
N CYS A 639 1.66 -18.09 -8.64
CA CYS A 639 1.32 -16.96 -9.51
C CYS A 639 2.44 -15.91 -9.67
N LEU A 640 3.40 -15.86 -8.75
CA LEU A 640 4.57 -14.99 -8.82
C LEU A 640 5.70 -15.58 -9.67
N ASP A 641 5.69 -16.85 -10.05
CA ASP A 641 6.78 -17.41 -10.87
C ASP A 641 6.90 -16.68 -12.21
N GLU A 642 5.77 -16.22 -12.74
CA GLU A 642 5.75 -15.43 -13.96
C GLU A 642 6.37 -14.02 -13.79
N PHE A 643 6.35 -13.50 -12.56
CA PHE A 643 7.02 -12.25 -12.19
C PHE A 643 8.56 -12.37 -12.28
N PHE A 644 9.09 -13.60 -12.26
CA PHE A 644 10.51 -13.90 -12.33
C PHE A 644 11.01 -14.34 -13.71
N ILE A 645 10.18 -14.45 -14.75
CA ILE A 645 10.54 -15.06 -16.07
C ILE A 645 11.81 -14.46 -16.72
N LYS A 646 12.08 -13.16 -16.53
CA LYS A 646 13.28 -12.49 -17.07
C LYS A 646 14.57 -12.82 -16.30
N LEU A 647 14.46 -13.38 -15.10
CA LEU A 647 15.58 -13.93 -14.34
C LEU A 647 15.67 -15.41 -14.72
N SER A 648 16.86 -15.92 -14.99
CA SER A 648 17.16 -17.27 -15.50
C SER A 648 16.75 -18.46 -14.60
N GLU A 649 15.79 -18.25 -13.69
CA GLU A 649 15.34 -19.17 -12.64
C GLU A 649 13.82 -19.32 -12.68
N ASN A 650 13.29 -19.81 -13.81
CA ASN A 650 11.86 -20.05 -13.98
C ASN A 650 11.33 -21.08 -12.97
N ASN A 651 10.09 -20.87 -12.51
CA ASN A 651 9.28 -21.82 -11.74
C ASN A 651 9.82 -22.12 -10.33
N LYS A 652 10.35 -21.14 -9.59
CA LYS A 652 10.86 -21.34 -8.22
C LYS A 652 9.79 -21.86 -7.26
N PHE A 653 8.67 -21.16 -7.14
CA PHE A 653 7.60 -21.54 -6.21
C PHE A 653 6.92 -22.83 -6.64
N GLU A 654 6.72 -23.04 -7.95
CA GLU A 654 6.19 -24.29 -8.47
C GLU A 654 7.11 -25.48 -8.19
N ASN A 655 8.43 -25.35 -8.43
CA ASN A 655 9.39 -26.40 -8.15
C ASN A 655 9.45 -26.72 -6.65
N LEU A 656 9.43 -25.69 -5.80
CA LEU A 656 9.36 -25.86 -4.35
C LEU A 656 8.06 -26.57 -3.94
N PHE A 657 6.92 -26.16 -4.48
CA PHE A 657 5.64 -26.80 -4.22
C PHE A 657 5.66 -28.28 -4.61
N ARG A 658 6.08 -28.62 -5.83
CA ARG A 658 6.13 -30.01 -6.32
C ARG A 658 7.05 -30.87 -5.47
N LYS A 659 8.24 -30.38 -5.13
CA LYS A 659 9.19 -31.11 -4.28
C LYS A 659 8.62 -31.34 -2.88
N SER A 660 8.14 -30.28 -2.23
CA SER A 660 7.60 -30.34 -0.87
C SER A 660 6.30 -31.13 -0.80
N GLN A 661 5.43 -31.07 -1.82
CA GLN A 661 4.23 -31.88 -1.91
C GLN A 661 4.56 -33.38 -2.06
N SER A 662 5.52 -33.72 -2.92
CA SER A 662 6.01 -35.11 -3.06
C SER A 662 6.56 -35.63 -1.72
N ASP A 663 7.37 -34.82 -1.02
CA ASP A 663 7.90 -35.18 0.28
C ASP A 663 6.78 -35.37 1.32
N PHE A 664 5.82 -34.43 1.37
CA PHE A 664 4.68 -34.50 2.27
C PHE A 664 3.81 -35.74 2.03
N LEU A 665 3.59 -36.15 0.77
CA LEU A 665 2.82 -37.34 0.44
C LEU A 665 3.50 -38.67 0.83
N LYS A 666 4.83 -38.67 1.06
CA LYS A 666 5.58 -39.85 1.53
C LYS A 666 5.53 -40.01 3.06
N ILE A 667 5.23 -38.95 3.80
CA ILE A 667 5.18 -38.94 5.26
C ILE A 667 4.17 -39.98 5.82
N PRO A 668 2.92 -40.07 5.30
CA PRO A 668 1.95 -41.07 5.78
C PRO A 668 2.46 -42.50 5.65
N GLU A 669 3.16 -42.83 4.56
CA GLU A 669 3.72 -44.17 4.34
C GLU A 669 4.83 -44.50 5.34
N GLN A 670 5.67 -43.51 5.68
CA GLN A 670 6.74 -43.66 6.67
C GLN A 670 6.18 -43.84 8.09
N ILE A 671 5.23 -42.98 8.49
CA ILE A 671 4.53 -43.10 9.78
C ILE A 671 3.78 -44.42 9.87
N TYR A 672 3.13 -44.84 8.78
CA TYR A 672 2.47 -46.15 8.70
C TYR A 672 3.42 -47.31 8.96
N LYS A 673 4.61 -47.33 8.33
CA LYS A 673 5.62 -48.38 8.56
C LYS A 673 6.09 -48.42 10.03
N ILE A 674 6.29 -47.26 10.64
CA ILE A 674 6.68 -47.15 12.07
C ILE A 674 5.57 -47.70 12.97
N ILE A 675 4.31 -47.31 12.73
CA ILE A 675 3.17 -47.78 13.53
C ILE A 675 2.97 -49.29 13.36
N LEU A 676 3.10 -49.84 12.15
CA LEU A 676 3.00 -51.29 11.95
C LEU A 676 4.11 -52.07 12.66
N ASP A 677 5.35 -51.58 12.61
CA ASP A 677 6.46 -52.18 13.34
C ASP A 677 6.19 -52.14 14.86
N ALA A 678 5.71 -51.01 15.38
CA ALA A 678 5.31 -50.87 16.78
C ALA A 678 4.14 -51.80 17.17
N ILE A 679 3.14 -51.95 16.30
CA ILE A 679 2.03 -52.90 16.45
C ILE A 679 2.57 -54.33 16.53
N SER A 680 3.47 -54.73 15.62
CA SER A 680 4.07 -56.07 15.63
C SER A 680 4.89 -56.36 16.91
N LYS A 681 5.54 -55.33 17.45
CA LYS A 681 6.33 -55.38 18.69
C LYS A 681 5.49 -55.17 19.96
N GLN A 682 4.20 -54.84 19.83
CA GLN A 682 3.28 -54.52 20.92
C GLN A 682 3.73 -53.31 21.77
N ASP A 683 4.36 -52.31 21.15
CA ASP A 683 4.77 -51.06 21.81
C ASP A 683 3.62 -50.03 21.76
N PHE A 684 2.70 -50.13 22.71
CA PHE A 684 1.51 -49.28 22.76
C PHE A 684 1.79 -47.82 23.10
N ILE A 685 2.96 -47.51 23.68
CA ILE A 685 3.36 -46.12 23.96
C ILE A 685 3.77 -45.43 22.66
N LEU A 686 4.61 -46.10 21.85
CA LEU A 686 5.03 -45.60 20.55
C LEU A 686 3.83 -45.48 19.58
N ILE A 687 2.91 -46.45 19.59
CA ILE A 687 1.66 -46.37 18.80
C ILE A 687 0.86 -45.12 19.19
N ASN A 688 0.62 -44.88 20.49
CA ASN A 688 -0.18 -43.74 20.93
C ASN A 688 0.41 -42.39 20.53
N SER A 689 1.75 -42.25 20.64
CA SER A 689 2.45 -41.00 20.27
C SER A 689 2.46 -40.71 18.77
N LYS A 690 2.42 -41.74 17.91
CA LYS A 690 2.43 -41.58 16.45
C LYS A 690 1.04 -41.58 15.81
N LEU A 691 0.00 -42.03 16.51
CA LEU A 691 -1.38 -41.99 16.02
C LEU A 691 -1.90 -40.57 15.79
N SER A 692 -1.54 -39.60 16.63
CA SER A 692 -1.93 -38.18 16.42
C SER A 692 -1.36 -37.61 15.12
N SER A 693 -0.16 -38.06 14.72
CA SER A 693 0.47 -37.62 13.47
C SER A 693 -0.22 -38.17 12.21
N ILE A 694 -0.93 -39.30 12.31
CA ILE A 694 -1.60 -39.91 11.15
C ILE A 694 -3.05 -39.40 10.96
N GLU A 695 -3.70 -38.91 12.01
CA GLU A 695 -5.06 -38.34 11.94
C GLU A 695 -5.16 -37.14 10.99
N ILE A 696 -4.08 -36.35 10.85
CA ILE A 696 -3.96 -35.25 9.88
C ILE A 696 -4.22 -35.76 8.44
N PHE A 697 -3.91 -37.02 8.17
CA PHE A 697 -4.06 -37.69 6.87
C PHE A 697 -5.34 -38.54 6.78
N SER A 698 -6.44 -38.02 7.35
CA SER A 698 -7.78 -38.64 7.50
C SER A 698 -8.36 -39.44 6.31
N LYS A 699 -7.84 -39.27 5.09
CA LYS A 699 -8.29 -39.96 3.86
C LYS A 699 -7.36 -41.10 3.39
N SER A 700 -6.32 -41.43 4.14
CA SER A 700 -5.34 -42.45 3.71
C SER A 700 -5.86 -43.88 3.92
N LYS A 701 -5.64 -44.76 2.93
CA LYS A 701 -5.88 -46.22 3.07
C LYS A 701 -5.09 -46.83 4.25
N PHE A 702 -4.02 -46.16 4.67
CA PHE A 702 -3.15 -46.54 5.78
C PHE A 702 -3.87 -46.49 7.14
N ILE A 703 -4.78 -45.54 7.37
CA ILE A 703 -5.56 -45.46 8.62
C ILE A 703 -6.38 -46.74 8.83
N PHE A 704 -7.07 -47.20 7.78
CA PHE A 704 -7.87 -48.42 7.85
C PHE A 704 -7.01 -49.65 8.17
N LEU A 705 -5.83 -49.75 7.54
CA LEU A 705 -4.91 -50.87 7.77
C LEU A 705 -4.29 -50.85 9.17
N ILE A 706 -3.90 -49.67 9.69
CA ILE A 706 -3.42 -49.53 11.07
C ILE A 706 -4.53 -49.94 12.03
N LYS A 707 -5.75 -49.43 11.80
CA LYS A 707 -6.91 -49.72 12.65
C LYS A 707 -7.17 -51.22 12.68
N SER A 708 -7.30 -51.85 11.52
CA SER A 708 -7.53 -53.30 11.44
C SER A 708 -6.42 -54.13 12.11
N ASN A 709 -5.16 -53.78 11.90
CA ASN A 709 -4.04 -54.51 12.52
C ASN A 709 -3.97 -54.32 14.03
N LEU A 710 -4.17 -53.08 14.51
CA LEU A 710 -4.21 -52.78 15.94
C LEU A 710 -5.37 -53.52 16.61
N GLU A 711 -6.56 -53.49 16.01
CA GLU A 711 -7.74 -54.21 16.47
C GLU A 711 -7.53 -55.72 16.53
N ASN A 712 -6.91 -56.31 15.51
CA ASN A 712 -6.57 -57.74 15.50
C ASN A 712 -5.62 -58.12 16.65
N ILE A 713 -4.56 -57.32 16.88
CA ILE A 713 -3.62 -57.59 17.97
C ILE A 713 -4.30 -57.42 19.33
N LEU A 714 -5.12 -56.39 19.51
CA LEU A 714 -5.88 -56.19 20.75
C LEU A 714 -6.84 -57.35 21.01
N GLN A 715 -7.57 -57.82 20.00
CA GLN A 715 -8.43 -59.00 20.13
C GLN A 715 -7.64 -60.27 20.48
N LEU A 716 -6.46 -60.45 19.88
CA LEU A 716 -5.56 -61.55 20.22
C LEU A 716 -5.11 -61.46 21.67
N ILE A 717 -4.67 -60.29 22.14
CA ILE A 717 -4.27 -60.08 23.54
C ILE A 717 -5.44 -60.40 24.47
N ILE A 718 -6.63 -59.83 24.24
CA ILE A 718 -7.85 -60.11 25.02
C ILE A 718 -8.13 -61.62 25.09
N LYS A 719 -8.12 -62.30 23.94
CA LYS A 719 -8.38 -63.73 23.84
C LYS A 719 -7.31 -64.56 24.56
N HIS A 720 -6.04 -64.24 24.37
CA HIS A 720 -4.93 -64.92 25.02
C HIS A 720 -4.97 -64.73 26.53
N THR A 721 -5.27 -63.52 27.03
CA THR A 721 -5.41 -63.25 28.46
C THR A 721 -6.55 -64.05 29.08
N LYS A 722 -7.72 -64.10 28.43
CA LYS A 722 -8.84 -64.96 28.87
C LYS A 722 -8.47 -66.45 28.84
N ASN A 723 -7.77 -66.90 27.81
CA ASN A 723 -7.30 -68.29 27.71
C ASN A 723 -6.29 -68.63 28.80
N TYR A 724 -5.33 -67.75 29.08
CA TYR A 724 -4.36 -67.97 30.14
C TYR A 724 -5.05 -68.01 31.51
N ALA A 725 -5.96 -67.08 31.79
CA ALA A 725 -6.80 -67.11 33.01
C ALA A 725 -7.58 -68.43 33.13
N ASN A 726 -8.16 -68.91 32.03
CA ASN A 726 -8.86 -70.19 31.99
C ASN A 726 -7.93 -71.40 32.17
N SER A 727 -6.69 -71.31 31.69
CA SER A 727 -5.68 -72.38 31.77
C SER A 727 -5.01 -72.52 33.14
N LEU A 728 -5.19 -71.55 34.04
CA LEU A 728 -4.83 -71.67 35.45
C LEU A 728 -5.69 -72.80 36.06
N ASN A 729 -5.18 -74.02 35.95
CA ASN A 729 -5.94 -75.25 36.11
C ASN A 729 -6.14 -75.61 37.59
N GLU A 730 -7.12 -76.49 37.87
CA GLU A 730 -7.44 -76.97 39.22
C GLU A 730 -6.31 -77.82 39.86
N ASN A 731 -5.32 -78.24 39.06
CA ASN A 731 -4.18 -79.04 39.50
C ASN A 731 -2.98 -78.16 39.87
N ILE A 732 -2.69 -78.15 41.17
CA ILE A 732 -1.81 -77.25 41.92
C ILE A 732 -0.32 -77.63 41.75
N ARG A 733 0.21 -77.55 40.54
CA ARG A 733 1.66 -77.60 40.32
C ARG A 733 2.14 -76.29 39.70
N TYR A 734 2.56 -75.37 40.58
CA TYR A 734 3.11 -74.05 40.24
C TYR A 734 4.19 -74.12 39.14
N GLU A 735 5.04 -75.14 39.15
CA GLU A 735 6.13 -75.29 38.18
C GLU A 735 5.68 -75.51 36.73
N GLN A 736 4.51 -76.12 36.49
CA GLN A 736 4.00 -76.38 35.14
C GLN A 736 3.20 -75.19 34.56
N ASN A 737 2.68 -74.31 35.42
CA ASN A 737 1.83 -73.18 35.02
C ASN A 737 2.54 -71.82 35.12
N LYS A 738 3.78 -71.76 35.63
CA LYS A 738 4.53 -70.51 35.85
C LYS A 738 4.67 -69.67 34.58
N GLU A 739 4.96 -70.30 33.44
CA GLU A 739 5.11 -69.59 32.16
C GLU A 739 3.79 -68.97 31.67
N ASN A 740 2.68 -69.72 31.79
CA ASN A 740 1.35 -69.22 31.41
C ASN A 740 0.88 -68.10 32.35
N PHE A 741 1.21 -68.20 33.64
CA PHE A 741 0.90 -67.15 34.62
C PHE A 741 1.71 -65.88 34.35
N GLN A 742 3.00 -65.99 34.04
CA GLN A 742 3.81 -64.82 33.69
C GLN A 742 3.29 -64.13 32.42
N LYS A 743 2.96 -64.88 31.37
CA LYS A 743 2.34 -64.34 30.15
C LYS A 743 0.98 -63.70 30.40
N PHE A 744 0.22 -64.21 31.38
CA PHE A 744 -1.04 -63.61 31.80
C PHE A 744 -0.83 -62.23 32.45
N ILE A 745 0.13 -62.11 33.39
CA ILE A 745 0.46 -60.84 34.03
C ILE A 745 1.00 -59.83 33.00
N GLU A 746 1.94 -60.22 32.13
CA GLU A 746 2.47 -59.36 31.07
C GLU A 746 1.37 -58.81 30.15
N ASN A 747 0.33 -59.61 29.87
CA ASN A 747 -0.80 -59.14 29.09
C ASN A 747 -1.68 -58.15 29.87
N LEU A 748 -1.90 -58.35 31.17
CA LEU A 748 -2.65 -57.40 32.01
C LEU A 748 -1.95 -56.04 32.06
N GLU A 749 -0.63 -56.02 32.21
CA GLU A 749 0.18 -54.79 32.15
C GLU A 749 0.00 -54.06 30.81
N LYS A 750 0.11 -54.79 29.69
CA LYS A 750 -0.11 -54.22 28.35
C LYS A 750 -1.50 -53.61 28.21
N ILE A 751 -2.53 -54.30 28.69
CA ILE A 751 -3.92 -53.82 28.63
C ILE A 751 -4.10 -52.59 29.52
N GLN A 752 -3.48 -52.54 30.69
CA GLN A 752 -3.51 -51.37 31.56
C GLN A 752 -2.84 -50.15 30.89
N ILE A 753 -1.70 -50.34 30.24
CA ILE A 753 -1.04 -49.30 29.44
C ILE A 753 -1.99 -48.80 28.35
N ILE A 754 -2.64 -49.71 27.59
CA ILE A 754 -3.59 -49.36 26.52
C ILE A 754 -4.76 -48.53 27.05
N LEU A 755 -5.36 -48.92 28.19
CA LEU A 755 -6.49 -48.20 28.78
C LEU A 755 -6.13 -46.76 29.23
N GLN A 756 -4.84 -46.46 29.42
CA GLN A 756 -4.35 -45.12 29.72
C GLN A 756 -4.07 -44.28 28.47
N GLN A 757 -4.05 -44.87 27.27
CA GLN A 757 -3.71 -44.20 26.01
C GLN A 757 -4.97 -43.71 25.25
N THR A 758 -5.29 -42.41 25.37
CA THR A 758 -6.51 -41.83 24.78
C THR A 758 -6.59 -41.92 23.26
N ASN A 759 -5.48 -41.75 22.54
CA ASN A 759 -5.51 -41.78 21.06
C ASN A 759 -5.82 -43.20 20.56
N ILE A 760 -5.27 -44.23 21.22
CA ILE A 760 -5.57 -45.63 20.90
C ILE A 760 -7.06 -45.93 21.13
N LEU A 761 -7.63 -45.52 22.27
CA LEU A 761 -9.04 -45.79 22.60
C LEU A 761 -10.03 -45.05 21.69
N ASN A 762 -9.66 -43.87 21.19
CA ASN A 762 -10.48 -43.12 20.23
C ASN A 762 -10.37 -43.68 18.80
N PHE A 763 -9.25 -44.32 18.48
CA PHE A 763 -8.95 -44.82 17.14
C PHE A 763 -9.59 -46.19 16.84
N ILE A 764 -9.74 -47.05 17.85
CA ILE A 764 -10.32 -48.40 17.71
C ILE A 764 -11.85 -48.41 17.74
N ASP A 765 -12.44 -49.47 17.20
CA ASP A 765 -13.88 -49.67 17.23
C ASP A 765 -14.44 -49.81 18.65
N LYS A 766 -15.66 -49.26 18.81
CA LYS A 766 -16.41 -49.24 20.07
C LYS A 766 -16.53 -50.63 20.71
N ASN A 767 -16.70 -51.68 19.93
CA ASN A 767 -16.85 -53.05 20.45
C ASN A 767 -15.57 -53.58 21.11
N ILE A 768 -14.40 -53.26 20.54
CA ILE A 768 -13.11 -53.69 21.09
C ILE A 768 -12.78 -52.86 22.32
N ARG A 769 -13.05 -51.55 22.29
CA ARG A 769 -12.95 -50.68 23.45
C ARG A 769 -13.76 -51.21 24.64
N ILE A 770 -15.05 -51.53 24.43
CA ILE A 770 -15.90 -52.12 25.47
C ILE A 770 -15.32 -53.46 25.96
N SER A 771 -14.77 -54.28 25.05
CA SER A 771 -14.17 -55.56 25.41
C SER A 771 -12.89 -55.41 26.25
N LEU A 772 -12.11 -54.34 26.04
CA LEU A 772 -10.93 -54.00 26.86
C LEU A 772 -11.33 -53.45 28.22
N GLU A 773 -12.30 -52.52 28.25
CA GLU A 773 -12.81 -51.91 29.48
C GLU A 773 -13.43 -52.97 30.41
N ASN A 774 -14.19 -53.93 29.87
CA ASN A 774 -14.81 -55.01 30.64
C ASN A 774 -13.88 -56.21 30.92
N LEU A 775 -12.65 -56.22 30.38
CA LEU A 775 -11.79 -57.40 30.45
C LEU A 775 -11.39 -57.75 31.88
N PHE A 776 -11.07 -56.73 32.69
CA PHE A 776 -10.69 -56.93 34.09
C PHE A 776 -11.84 -57.59 34.86
N ASP A 777 -13.08 -57.11 34.72
CA ASP A 777 -14.27 -57.71 35.36
C ASP A 777 -14.52 -59.16 34.92
N ASP A 778 -14.34 -59.44 33.62
CA ASP A 778 -14.49 -60.79 33.07
C ASP A 778 -13.45 -61.76 33.64
N ILE A 779 -12.20 -61.32 33.73
CA ILE A 779 -11.10 -62.10 34.30
C ILE A 779 -11.29 -62.28 35.80
N GLU A 780 -11.71 -61.24 36.52
CA GLU A 780 -12.01 -61.29 37.94
C GLU A 780 -13.04 -62.39 38.23
N LYS A 781 -14.14 -62.45 37.45
CA LYS A 781 -15.15 -63.51 37.58
C LYS A 781 -14.58 -64.91 37.33
N ILE A 782 -13.73 -65.07 36.31
CA ILE A 782 -13.06 -66.35 36.00
C ILE A 782 -12.16 -66.77 37.15
N LEU A 783 -11.32 -65.86 37.63
CA LEU A 783 -10.39 -66.10 38.74
C LEU A 783 -11.15 -66.39 40.03
N MET A 784 -12.18 -65.60 40.37
CA MET A 784 -13.01 -65.82 41.55
C MET A 784 -13.60 -67.22 41.57
N LYS A 785 -14.22 -67.65 40.47
CA LYS A 785 -14.81 -68.99 40.36
C LYS A 785 -13.76 -70.07 40.57
N LYS A 786 -12.58 -69.93 39.96
CA LYS A 786 -11.49 -70.89 40.10
C LYS A 786 -10.91 -70.94 41.51
N ILE A 787 -10.66 -69.78 42.11
CA ILE A 787 -10.15 -69.68 43.47
C ILE A 787 -11.16 -70.29 44.46
N LEU A 788 -12.46 -70.02 44.28
CA LEU A 788 -13.51 -70.65 45.09
C LEU A 788 -13.55 -72.18 44.92
N ASN A 789 -13.39 -72.71 43.70
CA ASN A 789 -13.27 -74.16 43.47
C ASN A 789 -12.05 -74.76 44.19
N ILE A 790 -10.90 -74.06 44.17
CA ILE A 790 -9.69 -74.49 44.90
C ILE A 790 -9.96 -74.49 46.41
N LEU A 791 -10.56 -73.42 46.96
CA LEU A 791 -10.93 -73.35 48.37
C LEU A 791 -11.93 -74.45 48.78
N GLN A 792 -12.90 -74.75 47.92
CA GLN A 792 -13.85 -75.85 48.15
C GLN A 792 -13.16 -77.22 48.07
N SER A 793 -12.17 -77.39 47.20
CA SER A 793 -11.35 -78.59 47.14
C SER A 793 -10.57 -78.77 48.43
N ILE A 794 -9.95 -77.71 48.96
CA ILE A 794 -9.28 -77.71 50.26
C ILE A 794 -10.26 -78.14 51.37
N GLU A 795 -11.47 -77.55 51.40
CA GLU A 795 -12.56 -77.95 52.31
C GLU A 795 -12.90 -79.45 52.23
N ASN A 796 -13.01 -80.01 51.02
CA ASN A 796 -13.28 -81.44 50.82
C ASN A 796 -12.12 -82.32 51.32
N PHE A 797 -10.87 -81.91 51.09
CA PHE A 797 -9.69 -82.67 51.51
C PHE A 797 -9.47 -82.68 53.02
N PHE A 798 -10.02 -81.71 53.76
CA PHE A 798 -10.08 -81.79 55.23
C PHE A 798 -10.80 -83.04 55.70
N ASN A 799 -11.91 -83.42 55.05
CA ASN A 799 -12.69 -84.60 55.42
C ASN A 799 -11.97 -85.91 55.05
N GLN A 800 -11.08 -85.86 54.06
CA GLN A 800 -10.27 -87.00 53.59
C GLN A 800 -8.93 -87.14 54.33
N ASN A 801 -8.64 -86.28 55.32
CA ASN A 801 -7.38 -86.25 56.08
C ASN A 801 -6.11 -86.09 55.21
N ASN A 802 -6.19 -85.49 54.02
CA ASN A 802 -5.03 -85.28 53.15
C ASN A 802 -4.31 -83.96 53.48
N PHE A 803 -3.63 -83.93 54.62
CA PHE A 803 -3.07 -82.69 55.17
C PHE A 803 -1.97 -82.07 54.30
N LEU A 804 -1.20 -82.88 53.57
CA LEU A 804 -0.11 -82.39 52.72
C LEU A 804 -0.65 -81.61 51.53
N PHE A 805 -1.75 -82.10 50.94
CA PHE A 805 -2.43 -81.40 49.87
C PHE A 805 -2.99 -80.06 50.36
N ILE A 806 -3.64 -80.05 51.53
CA ILE A 806 -4.25 -78.84 52.12
C ILE A 806 -3.20 -77.73 52.31
N GLU A 807 -2.06 -78.05 52.93
CA GLU A 807 -1.01 -77.06 53.21
C GLU A 807 -0.37 -76.52 51.91
N LYS A 808 0.06 -77.42 51.01
CA LYS A 808 0.67 -77.01 49.73
C LYS A 808 -0.28 -76.19 48.86
N THR A 809 -1.56 -76.52 48.89
CA THR A 809 -2.58 -75.81 48.10
C THR A 809 -2.88 -74.43 48.65
N MET A 810 -2.90 -74.27 49.97
CA MET A 810 -3.07 -72.96 50.59
C MET A 810 -1.86 -72.06 50.38
N GLU A 811 -0.64 -72.59 50.47
CA GLU A 811 0.58 -71.85 50.17
C GLU A 811 0.59 -71.34 48.72
N TYR A 812 0.24 -72.19 47.76
CA TYR A 812 0.07 -71.81 46.35
C TYR A 812 -0.96 -70.69 46.17
N LEU A 813 -2.13 -70.83 46.79
CA LEU A 813 -3.23 -69.89 46.64
C LEU A 813 -2.88 -68.51 47.24
N ILE A 814 -2.10 -68.47 48.33
CA ILE A 814 -1.59 -67.22 48.91
C ILE A 814 -0.58 -66.55 47.96
N ASN A 815 0.36 -67.29 47.39
CA ASN A 815 1.34 -66.73 46.46
C ASN A 815 0.68 -66.18 45.19
N LEU A 816 -0.29 -66.91 44.63
CA LEU A 816 -1.07 -66.46 43.48
C LEU A 816 -1.85 -65.17 43.77
N LEU A 817 -2.45 -65.06 44.96
CA LEU A 817 -3.17 -63.84 45.34
C LEU A 817 -2.25 -62.65 45.58
N ASN A 818 -1.06 -62.87 46.15
CA ASN A 818 -0.08 -61.81 46.33
C ASN A 818 0.39 -61.24 44.98
N GLU A 819 0.64 -62.10 43.98
CA GLU A 819 1.02 -61.67 42.62
C GLU A 819 -0.13 -61.00 41.85
N LEU A 820 -1.39 -61.27 42.21
CA LEU A 820 -2.57 -60.63 41.61
C LEU A 820 -3.05 -59.36 42.33
N ASN A 821 -2.49 -59.05 43.50
CA ASN A 821 -2.99 -58.00 44.39
C ASN A 821 -2.90 -56.59 43.76
N ASP A 822 -1.98 -56.38 42.83
CA ASP A 822 -1.84 -55.12 42.09
C ASP A 822 -2.97 -54.91 41.06
N TYR A 823 -3.70 -55.98 40.70
CA TYR A 823 -4.74 -55.96 39.67
C TYR A 823 -6.15 -56.21 40.23
N TYR A 824 -6.29 -57.06 41.25
CA TYR A 824 -7.60 -57.49 41.78
C TYR A 824 -7.62 -57.51 43.31
N LYS A 825 -8.75 -57.10 43.90
CA LYS A 825 -9.00 -57.14 45.34
C LYS A 825 -10.12 -58.14 45.66
N PHE A 826 -9.74 -59.38 45.95
CA PHE A 826 -10.70 -60.44 46.24
C PHE A 826 -11.12 -60.47 47.72
N GLU A 827 -11.87 -59.47 48.19
CA GLU A 827 -12.24 -59.33 49.63
C GLU A 827 -12.97 -60.56 50.19
N SER A 828 -13.97 -61.08 49.48
CA SER A 828 -14.77 -62.25 49.90
C SER A 828 -13.98 -63.57 49.94
N ILE A 829 -12.99 -63.70 49.04
CA ILE A 829 -12.06 -64.83 49.02
C ILE A 829 -11.09 -64.74 50.20
N GLN A 830 -10.63 -63.53 50.53
CA GLN A 830 -9.71 -63.29 51.64
C GLN A 830 -10.32 -63.70 52.98
N GLU A 831 -11.61 -63.41 53.19
CA GLU A 831 -12.35 -63.89 54.37
C GLU A 831 -12.35 -65.42 54.45
N LYS A 832 -12.69 -66.11 53.34
CA LYS A 832 -12.73 -67.58 53.30
C LYS A 832 -11.35 -68.21 53.47
N ILE A 833 -10.29 -67.58 52.94
CA ILE A 833 -8.89 -67.98 53.18
C ILE A 833 -8.53 -67.84 54.65
N ASN A 834 -8.89 -66.73 55.30
CA ASN A 834 -8.60 -66.51 56.71
C ASN A 834 -9.34 -67.54 57.58
N GLN A 835 -10.59 -67.88 57.24
CA GLN A 835 -11.34 -68.96 57.88
C GLN A 835 -10.61 -70.31 57.72
N LEU A 836 -10.22 -70.67 56.50
CA LEU A 836 -9.51 -71.93 56.25
C LEU A 836 -8.12 -71.96 56.89
N LYS A 837 -7.35 -70.86 56.87
CA LYS A 837 -6.08 -70.74 57.60
C LYS A 837 -6.27 -70.98 59.09
N THR A 838 -7.32 -70.42 59.67
CA THR A 838 -7.66 -70.64 61.09
C THR A 838 -8.01 -72.12 61.34
N ARG A 839 -8.76 -72.75 60.44
CA ARG A 839 -9.05 -74.19 60.54
C ARG A 839 -7.81 -75.06 60.35
N ILE A 840 -6.90 -74.72 59.43
CA ILE A 840 -5.60 -75.39 59.21
C ILE A 840 -4.68 -75.25 60.43
N SER A 841 -4.73 -74.13 61.15
CA SER A 841 -3.95 -73.96 62.39
C SER A 841 -4.57 -74.73 63.56
N GLN A 842 -5.89 -74.96 63.56
CA GLN A 842 -6.62 -75.78 64.54
C GLN A 842 -6.58 -77.29 64.22
N LEU A 843 -6.36 -77.66 62.96
CA LEU A 843 -6.33 -79.04 62.48
C LEU A 843 -5.43 -79.99 63.30
N PRO A 844 -4.21 -79.59 63.72
CA PRO A 844 -3.40 -80.35 64.67
C PRO A 844 -4.16 -80.81 65.92
N ASN A 845 -4.95 -79.91 66.53
CA ASN A 845 -5.74 -80.20 67.73
C ASN A 845 -7.00 -81.01 67.41
N GLU A 846 -7.65 -80.75 66.29
CA GLU A 846 -8.80 -81.54 65.83
C GLU A 846 -8.42 -83.02 65.63
N ILE A 847 -7.24 -83.29 65.09
CA ILE A 847 -6.72 -84.66 64.90
C ILE A 847 -6.54 -85.36 66.27
N LEU A 848 -5.99 -84.68 67.27
CA LEU A 848 -5.84 -85.24 68.63
C LEU A 848 -7.17 -85.60 69.30
N HIS A 849 -8.22 -84.83 69.04
CA HIS A 849 -9.55 -85.04 69.61
C HIS A 849 -10.37 -86.09 68.82
N LYS A 850 -10.25 -86.10 67.49
CA LYS A 850 -11.00 -87.01 66.60
C LYS A 850 -10.62 -88.47 66.80
N TYR A 851 -9.33 -88.75 67.01
CA TYR A 851 -8.86 -90.11 67.20
C TYR A 851 -8.67 -90.42 68.68
N ASP A 852 -9.71 -90.95 69.31
CA ASP A 852 -9.61 -91.44 70.68
C ASP A 852 -9.15 -92.89 70.70
N PHE A 853 -7.83 -93.06 70.73
CA PHE A 853 -7.15 -94.35 70.71
C PHE A 853 -7.30 -95.18 72.01
N ILE A 854 -8.32 -94.93 72.84
CA ILE A 854 -8.54 -95.62 74.12
C ILE A 854 -9.10 -97.04 73.91
N ASP A 855 -9.96 -97.24 72.91
CA ASP A 855 -10.57 -98.55 72.63
C ASP A 855 -9.79 -99.30 71.55
N LEU A 856 -9.01 -100.30 71.99
CA LEU A 856 -8.19 -101.13 71.12
C LEU A 856 -8.99 -101.87 70.03
N ASN A 857 -10.28 -102.16 70.27
CA ASN A 857 -11.11 -102.85 69.27
C ASN A 857 -11.44 -101.98 68.07
N LYS A 858 -11.37 -100.65 68.22
CA LYS A 858 -11.66 -99.70 67.14
C LYS A 858 -10.51 -99.51 66.17
N TYR A 859 -9.31 -100.00 66.49
CA TYR A 859 -8.11 -99.81 65.68
C TYR A 859 -8.22 -100.46 64.29
N ILE A 860 -9.08 -101.47 64.13
CA ILE A 860 -9.36 -102.10 62.83
C ILE A 860 -10.05 -101.11 61.88
N ASN A 861 -10.90 -100.23 62.41
CA ASN A 861 -11.66 -99.26 61.61
C ASN A 861 -10.93 -97.91 61.51
N ASP A 862 -10.24 -97.50 62.59
CA ASP A 862 -9.49 -96.25 62.68
C ASP A 862 -8.02 -96.54 63.05
N SER A 863 -7.27 -97.07 62.07
CA SER A 863 -5.87 -97.47 62.22
C SER A 863 -4.98 -96.31 62.67
N PRO A 864 -4.37 -96.36 63.88
CA PRO A 864 -3.42 -95.34 64.31
C PRO A 864 -2.19 -95.25 63.40
N LYS A 865 -1.77 -96.37 62.78
CA LYS A 865 -0.67 -96.43 61.83
C LYS A 865 -0.89 -95.47 60.65
N ASP A 866 -2.08 -95.49 60.06
CA ASP A 866 -2.40 -94.72 58.85
C ASP A 866 -2.37 -93.21 59.13
N VAL A 867 -2.92 -92.78 60.28
CA VAL A 867 -2.90 -91.37 60.72
C VAL A 867 -1.47 -90.92 61.01
N CYS A 868 -0.67 -91.76 61.68
CA CYS A 868 0.72 -91.48 61.98
C CYS A 868 1.59 -91.38 60.71
N GLU A 869 1.38 -92.24 59.71
CA GLU A 869 2.07 -92.17 58.42
C GLU A 869 1.74 -90.87 57.67
N LEU A 870 0.47 -90.47 57.65
CA LEU A 870 0.05 -89.19 57.05
C LEU A 870 0.69 -87.99 57.75
N LEU A 871 0.71 -87.97 59.09
CA LEU A 871 1.34 -86.89 59.86
C LEU A 871 2.86 -86.85 59.64
N LYS A 872 3.50 -88.02 59.55
CA LYS A 872 4.94 -88.14 59.28
C LYS A 872 5.27 -87.61 57.88
N LEU A 873 4.49 -87.97 56.86
CA LEU A 873 4.63 -87.48 55.49
C LEU A 873 4.47 -85.94 55.41
N VAL A 874 3.53 -85.37 56.15
CA VAL A 874 3.30 -83.92 56.16
C VAL A 874 4.43 -83.19 56.86
N SER A 875 4.91 -83.74 57.98
CA SER A 875 6.03 -83.18 58.73
C SER A 875 7.35 -83.18 57.94
N SER A 876 7.62 -84.23 57.16
CA SER A 876 8.83 -84.33 56.34
C SER A 876 8.83 -83.37 55.15
N ASN A 877 7.67 -82.82 54.79
CA ASN A 877 7.51 -81.79 53.76
C ASN A 877 7.58 -80.35 54.32
N GLY A 878 8.06 -80.16 55.56
CA GLY A 878 8.35 -78.84 56.12
C GLY A 878 7.30 -78.27 57.09
N TYR A 879 6.17 -78.96 57.29
CA TYR A 879 5.10 -78.48 58.18
C TYR A 879 5.27 -78.99 59.62
N SER A 880 6.16 -78.35 60.37
CA SER A 880 6.64 -78.78 61.70
C SER A 880 5.58 -78.91 62.80
N LYS A 881 4.44 -78.21 62.68
CA LYS A 881 3.33 -78.29 63.64
C LYS A 881 2.71 -79.70 63.74
N TYR A 882 2.75 -80.49 62.66
CA TYR A 882 2.25 -81.87 62.67
C TYR A 882 3.23 -82.85 63.34
N THR A 883 4.51 -82.49 63.46
CA THR A 883 5.52 -83.28 64.18
C THR A 883 5.20 -83.39 65.67
N GLN A 884 4.69 -82.31 66.28
CA GLN A 884 4.32 -82.30 67.70
C GLN A 884 3.12 -83.21 67.96
N ILE A 885 2.12 -83.17 67.09
CA ILE A 885 0.93 -84.04 67.17
C ILE A 885 1.30 -85.51 66.98
N TYR A 886 2.10 -85.80 65.96
CA TYR A 886 2.63 -87.15 65.72
C TYR A 886 3.26 -87.73 67.00
N ARG A 887 4.14 -86.96 67.66
CA ARG A 887 4.79 -87.38 68.92
C ARG A 887 3.78 -87.61 70.05
N GLN A 888 2.81 -86.72 70.22
CA GLN A 888 1.79 -86.84 71.26
C GLN A 888 0.89 -88.06 71.06
N ILE A 889 0.51 -88.37 69.82
CA ILE A 889 -0.24 -89.58 69.48
C ILE A 889 0.60 -90.83 69.78
N ILE A 890 1.86 -90.86 69.34
CA ILE A 890 2.79 -91.97 69.62
C ILE A 890 2.94 -92.18 71.13
N GLU A 891 3.12 -91.12 71.93
CA GLU A 891 3.21 -91.21 73.39
C GLU A 891 1.90 -91.69 74.04
N LYS A 892 0.74 -91.21 73.56
CA LYS A 892 -0.58 -91.63 74.06
C LYS A 892 -0.82 -93.11 73.76
N LEU A 893 -0.57 -93.55 72.52
CA LEU A 893 -0.62 -94.95 72.11
C LEU A 893 0.30 -95.82 72.95
N ARG A 894 1.55 -95.36 73.18
CA ARG A 894 2.51 -96.06 74.04
C ARG A 894 1.99 -96.23 75.46
N LYS A 895 1.47 -95.17 76.10
CA LYS A 895 0.90 -95.25 77.46
C LYS A 895 -0.29 -96.22 77.53
N ILE A 896 -1.20 -96.15 76.56
CA ILE A 896 -2.40 -97.01 76.52
C ILE A 896 -1.99 -98.48 76.37
N PHE A 897 -1.15 -98.79 75.38
CA PHE A 897 -0.67 -100.16 75.17
C PHE A 897 0.13 -100.70 76.35
N SER A 898 1.05 -99.91 76.93
CA SER A 898 1.78 -100.30 78.15
C SER A 898 0.83 -100.57 79.32
N SER A 899 -0.22 -99.76 79.49
CA SER A 899 -1.20 -99.94 80.57
C SER A 899 -2.04 -101.21 80.39
N GLU A 900 -2.50 -101.51 79.17
CA GLU A 900 -3.26 -102.73 78.89
C GLU A 900 -2.39 -103.98 78.96
N ILE A 901 -1.13 -103.94 78.49
CA ILE A 901 -0.15 -105.02 78.65
C ILE A 901 0.08 -105.33 80.13
N ASN A 902 0.31 -104.31 80.96
CA ASN A 902 0.46 -104.48 82.41
C ASN A 902 -0.81 -105.00 83.08
N HIS A 903 -1.98 -104.53 82.64
CA HIS A 903 -3.27 -105.01 83.14
C HIS A 903 -3.51 -106.49 82.77
N VAL A 904 -3.04 -106.95 81.60
CA VAL A 904 -3.06 -108.36 81.21
C VAL A 904 -2.06 -109.18 82.03
N LYS A 905 -0.82 -108.70 82.24
CA LYS A 905 0.17 -109.36 83.12
C LYS A 905 -0.41 -109.68 84.51
N ASN A 906 -1.24 -108.80 85.06
CA ASN A 906 -1.80 -108.95 86.41
C ASN A 906 -3.17 -109.68 86.51
N LYS A 907 -3.73 -110.19 85.42
CA LYS A 907 -5.03 -110.91 85.42
C LYS A 907 -4.90 -112.42 85.65
N ARG A 908 -5.94 -113.06 86.21
CA ARG A 908 -6.07 -114.53 86.31
C ARG A 908 -6.10 -115.19 84.91
N SER A 909 -5.52 -116.39 84.80
CA SER A 909 -5.16 -117.09 83.55
C SER A 909 -6.27 -117.15 82.48
N SER A 910 -7.52 -117.43 82.85
CA SER A 910 -8.63 -117.59 81.89
C SER A 910 -9.04 -116.31 81.14
N ASN A 911 -8.83 -115.13 81.73
CA ASN A 911 -9.12 -113.83 81.09
C ASN A 911 -7.89 -113.19 80.42
N ARG A 912 -6.70 -113.77 80.63
CA ARG A 912 -5.43 -113.25 80.14
C ARG A 912 -5.27 -113.51 78.64
N SER A 913 -5.62 -114.71 78.16
CA SER A 913 -5.52 -115.10 76.74
C SER A 913 -6.44 -114.30 75.82
N MET A 914 -7.70 -114.09 76.21
CA MET A 914 -8.68 -113.35 75.40
C MET A 914 -8.26 -111.88 75.22
N LYS A 915 -7.88 -111.19 76.31
CA LYS A 915 -7.37 -109.80 76.22
C LYS A 915 -6.04 -109.71 75.47
N LEU A 916 -5.14 -110.69 75.62
CA LEU A 916 -3.88 -110.71 74.88
C LEU A 916 -4.11 -110.84 73.37
N THR A 917 -5.15 -111.59 72.95
CA THR A 917 -5.54 -111.67 71.54
C THR A 917 -5.99 -110.31 71.01
N THR A 918 -6.82 -109.57 71.76
CA THR A 918 -7.21 -108.20 71.41
C THR A 918 -6.02 -107.24 71.31
N ILE A 919 -5.07 -107.30 72.25
CA ILE A 919 -3.85 -106.47 72.20
C ILE A 919 -2.97 -106.86 71.00
N ARG A 920 -2.86 -108.15 70.69
CA ARG A 920 -2.11 -108.65 69.54
C ARG A 920 -2.72 -108.17 68.23
N ASP A 921 -4.04 -108.27 68.09
CA ASP A 921 -4.74 -107.87 66.89
C ASP A 921 -4.69 -106.34 66.71
N ALA A 922 -4.81 -105.57 67.79
CA ALA A 922 -4.62 -104.12 67.77
C ALA A 922 -3.18 -103.68 67.49
N SER A 923 -2.16 -104.49 67.84
CA SER A 923 -0.75 -104.11 67.63
C SER A 923 -0.34 -104.08 66.16
N TYR A 924 -1.05 -104.81 65.28
CA TYR A 924 -0.84 -104.75 63.83
C TYR A 924 -1.18 -103.38 63.21
N TYR A 925 -2.03 -102.61 63.89
CA TYR A 925 -2.46 -101.27 63.46
C TYR A 925 -1.70 -100.15 64.18
N LEU A 926 -0.68 -100.49 64.97
CA LEU A 926 0.23 -99.49 65.54
C LEU A 926 1.25 -99.04 64.49
N PRO A 927 1.75 -97.80 64.61
CA PRO A 927 2.92 -97.36 63.86
C PRO A 927 4.11 -98.31 64.10
N ASP A 928 4.91 -98.58 63.07
CA ASP A 928 6.02 -99.55 63.12
C ASP A 928 6.96 -99.34 64.32
N GLU A 929 7.16 -98.07 64.70
CA GLU A 929 7.98 -97.63 65.84
C GLU A 929 7.48 -98.18 67.19
N LEU A 930 6.17 -98.34 67.37
CA LEU A 930 5.56 -98.91 68.59
C LEU A 930 5.29 -100.41 68.46
N GLN A 931 4.97 -100.88 67.26
CA GLN A 931 4.71 -102.29 67.00
C GLN A 931 5.91 -103.16 67.43
N ASN A 932 7.13 -102.76 67.05
CA ASN A 932 8.35 -103.47 67.43
C ASN A 932 8.62 -103.47 68.94
N ILE A 933 8.23 -102.40 69.65
CA ILE A 933 8.42 -102.30 71.10
C ILE A 933 7.50 -103.28 71.83
N PHE A 934 6.22 -103.30 71.47
CA PHE A 934 5.22 -104.12 72.17
C PHE A 934 5.17 -105.57 71.71
N GLN A 935 5.73 -105.92 70.54
CA GLN A 935 5.84 -107.31 70.10
C GLN A 935 6.61 -108.17 71.11
N ASN A 936 7.71 -107.65 71.66
CA ASN A 936 8.50 -108.35 72.67
C ASN A 936 7.70 -108.55 73.97
N ASP A 937 7.00 -107.51 74.43
CA ASP A 937 6.16 -107.58 75.64
C ASP A 937 4.99 -108.58 75.47
N ILE A 938 4.39 -108.65 74.27
CA ILE A 938 3.33 -109.59 73.95
C ILE A 938 3.86 -111.03 73.88
N GLN A 939 5.07 -111.24 73.36
CA GLN A 939 5.74 -112.56 73.36
C GLN A 939 6.04 -113.04 74.77
N GLU A 940 6.59 -112.17 75.63
CA GLU A 940 6.88 -112.48 77.04
C GLU A 940 5.61 -112.92 77.79
N ILE A 941 4.48 -112.23 77.59
CA ILE A 941 3.19 -112.65 78.21
C ILE A 941 2.70 -113.98 77.63
N ASN A 942 2.88 -114.23 76.33
CA ASN A 942 2.54 -115.51 75.72
C ASN A 942 3.39 -116.66 76.29
N GLU A 943 4.66 -116.43 76.58
CA GLU A 943 5.53 -117.38 77.27
C GLU A 943 5.07 -117.63 78.70
N ILE A 944 4.74 -116.59 79.48
CA ILE A 944 4.16 -116.74 80.82
C ILE A 944 2.85 -117.55 80.79
N ILE A 945 1.96 -117.31 79.82
CA ILE A 945 0.71 -118.08 79.66
C ILE A 945 1.01 -119.53 79.28
N ARG A 946 2.01 -119.78 78.43
CA ARG A 946 2.45 -121.15 78.08
C ARG A 946 3.05 -121.86 79.28
N ASP A 947 3.89 -121.18 80.06
CA ASP A 947 4.54 -121.72 81.24
C ASP A 947 3.52 -122.00 82.37
N GLU A 948 2.53 -121.12 82.57
CA GLU A 948 1.40 -121.37 83.48
C GLU A 948 0.50 -122.52 82.99
N ALA A 949 0.25 -122.63 81.68
CA ALA A 949 -0.48 -123.76 81.11
C ALA A 949 0.30 -125.07 81.21
N HIS A 950 1.64 -125.02 81.15
CA HIS A 950 2.51 -126.16 81.39
C HIS A 950 2.58 -126.55 82.87
N MET A 951 2.62 -125.58 83.81
CA MET A 951 2.57 -125.84 85.26
C MET A 951 1.22 -126.46 85.68
N LEU A 952 0.10 -125.97 85.13
CA LEU A 952 -1.25 -126.53 85.37
C LEU A 952 -1.49 -127.89 84.68
N ALA A 953 -0.58 -128.33 83.80
CA ALA A 953 -0.62 -129.66 83.17
C ALA A 953 0.35 -130.67 83.82
N VAL A 954 1.16 -130.22 84.80
CA VAL A 954 2.12 -131.04 85.57
C VAL A 954 1.65 -131.27 87.02
N ASP A 955 0.69 -130.49 87.52
CA ASP A 955 -0.25 -130.85 88.61
C ASP A 955 -1.47 -131.59 88.05
#